data_AF-A0A830EE98-F1
#
_entry.id   AF-A0A830EE98-F1
#
_cell.length_a   1.000
_cell.length_b   1.000
_cell.length_c   1.000
_cell.angle_alpha   90.00
_cell.angle_beta   90.00
_cell.angle_gamma   90.00
#
_symmetry.space_group_name_H-M   'P 1'
#
loop_
_entity.id
_entity.type
_entity.pdbx_description
1 polymer ?
#
loop_
_entity_poly.entity_id
_entity_poly.type
_entity_poly.pdbx_seq_one_letter_code
_entity_poly.pdbx_strand_id
1 'polypeptide(L)'
;MNSTRRDALTAGGVVTALAAAGVAVFLFSGSSDAVLFFIAGVPVVLILGGVAWHRRETRSSGTTSPRIESMTDDLADDVEELFVTYRRLETETPWDPSAHADSVQGIKRDLENRGFEITTGGDTVDVTVTDYPMGMGALSQHRTAVRDARDALESEYRADIDAQIEAMSDQIDRLIDGNLLDPSAAGAVADAPAVGADPGRLAGVLGDRRKTFQDLLDDAESKVHSVTGERVVEWSAVEGRIAAGQYEAAAEHVLDPDGATPPDPGPKKAELLELIDTVESSVAAQYADPARFETLGEVRGEIEAIDSAYEVDELDERLRPRALRASAEVLTDMREELTGYIEQFSRSNVPDGFFERPGVLDRSLESELRGASDLDAFRTLWTGMADDLAAALDTAGERDGALRAYDDVVNIVERALATDGEVTESDVPYDPAEPIMRLYAHRNPEVGFMPGRPALTQDTEVIGQQFGLAVDVQLDPPETRDVTVAVTIRDETHRRTRTLEGSGRIGFDGILGGQATVAASADDDRFGSRETELTLDRDRTVNLQLSEETAIERLCAGVETNAELLLTEVEDDITARYESEQYLTDGMDLGVQDEYTQCVLALWADNAGLSVQVETDSVLVYDRQRMQNQLVDLTEQRVGDAGELAYETMRERFLKPPASDALIRDILAQAELSIDVELTDDKVVSA
;
A
#
# COMPACT_ATOMS: atom_id res chain seq x y z
N MET A 1 -35.18 53.20 -97.71
CA MET A 1 -35.06 54.43 -96.87
C MET A 1 -36.42 55.12 -96.60
N ASN A 2 -37.54 54.39 -96.49
CA ASN A 2 -38.84 54.95 -96.08
C ASN A 2 -39.40 54.31 -94.79
N SER A 3 -38.70 53.35 -94.16
CA SER A 3 -39.08 52.81 -92.84
C SER A 3 -38.56 53.69 -91.70
N THR A 4 -37.34 54.23 -91.81
CA THR A 4 -36.73 55.05 -90.75
C THR A 4 -37.38 56.43 -90.54
N ARG A 5 -38.17 56.93 -91.50
CA ARG A 5 -39.00 58.15 -91.30
C ARG A 5 -40.33 57.86 -90.62
N ARG A 6 -40.85 56.63 -90.72
CA ARG A 6 -42.13 56.26 -90.10
C ARG A 6 -41.96 55.91 -88.63
N ASP A 7 -40.82 55.31 -88.27
CA ASP A 7 -40.47 54.97 -86.88
C ASP A 7 -39.99 56.19 -86.06
N ALA A 8 -39.36 57.17 -86.71
CA ALA A 8 -39.01 58.44 -86.04
C ALA A 8 -40.23 59.36 -85.81
N LEU A 9 -41.25 59.31 -86.69
CA LEU A 9 -42.48 60.09 -86.54
C LEU A 9 -43.41 59.50 -85.46
N THR A 10 -43.41 58.18 -85.25
CA THR A 10 -44.17 57.52 -84.16
C THR A 10 -43.50 57.69 -82.80
N ALA A 11 -42.17 57.59 -82.71
CA ALA A 11 -41.45 57.89 -81.48
C ALA A 11 -41.54 59.38 -81.10
N GLY A 12 -41.40 60.28 -82.07
CA GLY A 12 -41.59 61.72 -81.85
C GLY A 12 -43.03 62.09 -81.46
N GLY A 13 -44.04 61.45 -82.07
CA GLY A 13 -45.45 61.69 -81.76
C GLY A 13 -45.87 61.31 -80.35
N VAL A 14 -45.34 60.21 -79.81
CA VAL A 14 -45.63 59.75 -78.44
C VAL A 14 -44.96 60.65 -77.40
N VAL A 15 -43.70 61.06 -77.64
CA VAL A 15 -42.99 61.99 -76.74
C VAL A 15 -43.65 63.38 -76.75
N THR A 16 -44.13 63.84 -77.90
CA THR A 16 -44.82 65.14 -78.01
C THR A 16 -46.20 65.12 -77.35
N ALA A 17 -46.94 64.00 -77.43
CA ALA A 17 -48.23 63.83 -76.76
C ALA A 17 -48.09 63.73 -75.22
N LEU A 18 -47.04 63.04 -74.74
CA LEU A 18 -46.71 62.99 -73.31
C LEU A 18 -46.26 64.35 -72.77
N ALA A 19 -45.47 65.10 -73.54
CA ALA A 19 -45.09 66.47 -73.18
C ALA A 19 -46.29 67.43 -73.15
N ALA A 20 -47.22 67.32 -74.10
CA ALA A 20 -48.43 68.14 -74.13
C ALA A 20 -49.39 67.82 -72.96
N ALA A 21 -49.55 66.55 -72.61
CA ALA A 21 -50.34 66.14 -71.44
C ALA A 21 -49.69 66.59 -70.12
N GLY A 22 -48.35 66.49 -70.01
CA GLY A 22 -47.61 66.98 -68.84
C GLY A 22 -47.69 68.50 -68.67
N VAL A 23 -47.64 69.27 -69.76
CA VAL A 23 -47.80 70.73 -69.73
C VAL A 23 -49.24 71.15 -69.37
N ALA A 24 -50.25 70.41 -69.83
CA ALA A 24 -51.65 70.67 -69.48
C ALA A 24 -51.97 70.41 -68.00
N VAL A 25 -51.37 69.37 -67.41
CA VAL A 25 -51.50 69.08 -65.97
C VAL A 25 -50.71 70.09 -65.11
N PHE A 26 -49.51 70.48 -65.55
CA PHE A 26 -48.68 71.48 -64.86
C PHE A 26 -49.31 72.88 -64.82
N LEU A 27 -50.14 73.24 -65.81
CA LEU A 27 -50.85 74.52 -65.84
C LEU A 27 -52.13 74.54 -64.98
N PHE A 28 -52.68 73.38 -64.59
CA PHE A 28 -53.97 73.28 -63.87
C PHE A 28 -53.83 72.92 -62.38
N SER A 29 -52.75 72.25 -61.95
CA SER A 29 -52.45 72.04 -60.52
C SER A 29 -50.95 72.24 -60.24
N GLY A 30 -50.63 73.18 -59.35
CA GLY A 30 -49.25 73.59 -59.06
C GLY A 30 -48.36 72.45 -58.54
N SER A 31 -47.18 72.32 -59.18
CA SER A 31 -45.89 71.67 -58.87
C SER A 31 -45.76 70.38 -58.02
N SER A 32 -46.81 69.80 -57.45
CA SER A 32 -46.70 68.63 -56.55
C SER A 32 -47.18 67.32 -57.19
N ASP A 33 -48.17 67.37 -58.10
CA ASP A 33 -48.78 66.17 -58.70
C ASP A 33 -48.09 65.68 -59.99
N ALA A 34 -47.21 66.49 -60.59
CA ALA A 34 -46.53 66.12 -61.82
C ALA A 34 -45.56 64.94 -61.63
N VAL A 35 -44.98 64.77 -60.44
CA VAL A 35 -44.05 63.67 -60.13
C VAL A 35 -44.79 62.33 -59.99
N LEU A 36 -46.00 62.33 -59.42
CA LEU A 36 -46.83 61.12 -59.29
C LEU A 36 -47.32 60.59 -60.65
N PHE A 37 -47.57 61.46 -61.64
CA PHE A 37 -47.94 61.01 -62.98
C PHE A 37 -46.78 60.33 -63.73
N PHE A 38 -45.52 60.75 -63.49
CA PHE A 38 -44.36 60.08 -64.07
C PHE A 38 -43.99 58.77 -63.37
N ILE A 39 -44.24 58.65 -62.05
CA ILE A 39 -43.96 57.44 -61.27
C ILE A 39 -45.05 56.38 -61.42
N ALA A 40 -46.34 56.76 -61.48
CA ALA A 40 -47.46 55.82 -61.55
C ALA A 40 -48.17 55.78 -62.92
N GLY A 41 -48.23 56.89 -63.65
CA GLY A 41 -49.00 56.99 -64.90
C GLY A 41 -48.28 56.42 -66.13
N VAL A 42 -46.98 56.66 -66.27
CA VAL A 42 -46.18 56.15 -67.40
C VAL A 42 -46.08 54.62 -67.41
N PRO A 43 -45.88 53.92 -66.28
CA PRO A 43 -45.95 52.46 -66.24
C PRO A 43 -47.32 51.92 -66.66
N VAL A 44 -48.42 52.53 -66.19
CA VAL A 44 -49.78 52.09 -66.54
C VAL A 44 -50.07 52.28 -68.04
N VAL A 45 -49.59 53.36 -68.67
CA VAL A 45 -49.75 53.58 -70.12
C VAL A 45 -48.84 52.65 -70.94
N LEU A 46 -47.63 52.33 -70.46
CA LEU A 46 -46.77 51.32 -71.09
C LEU A 46 -47.30 49.89 -70.91
N ILE A 47 -47.93 49.57 -69.77
CA ILE A 47 -48.61 48.30 -69.51
C ILE A 47 -49.85 48.19 -70.39
N LEU A 48 -50.69 49.23 -70.49
CA LEU A 48 -51.87 49.22 -71.38
C LEU A 48 -51.48 49.21 -72.87
N GLY A 49 -50.43 49.93 -73.25
CA GLY A 49 -49.87 49.93 -74.61
C GLY A 49 -49.20 48.60 -74.98
N GLY A 50 -48.47 48.00 -74.03
CA GLY A 50 -47.85 46.68 -74.16
C GLY A 50 -48.88 45.55 -74.22
N VAL A 51 -49.94 45.62 -73.42
CA VAL A 51 -51.08 44.68 -73.47
C VAL A 51 -51.85 44.82 -74.78
N ALA A 52 -52.02 46.03 -75.33
CA ALA A 52 -52.68 46.23 -76.62
C ALA A 52 -51.82 45.77 -77.82
N TRP A 53 -50.50 45.91 -77.75
CA TRP A 53 -49.57 45.41 -78.77
C TRP A 53 -49.43 43.89 -78.70
N HIS A 54 -49.29 43.31 -77.50
CA HIS A 54 -49.23 41.87 -77.28
C HIS A 54 -50.54 41.15 -77.65
N ARG A 55 -51.71 41.74 -77.34
CA ARG A 55 -53.02 41.20 -77.81
C ARG A 55 -53.18 41.22 -79.33
N ARG A 56 -52.43 42.06 -80.05
CA ARG A 56 -52.51 42.17 -81.51
C ARG A 56 -51.58 41.17 -82.21
N GLU A 57 -50.45 40.83 -81.60
CA GLU A 57 -49.45 39.91 -82.18
C GLU A 57 -49.72 38.43 -81.84
N THR A 58 -50.44 38.10 -80.77
CA THR A 58 -50.72 36.69 -80.39
C THR A 58 -52.02 36.11 -80.96
N ARG A 59 -52.75 36.84 -81.83
CA ARG A 59 -53.93 36.31 -82.54
C ARG A 59 -53.58 35.46 -83.77
N SER A 60 -52.32 35.14 -84.01
CA SER A 60 -51.91 34.29 -85.14
C SER A 60 -50.94 33.17 -84.74
N SER A 61 -51.38 32.25 -83.89
CA SER A 61 -51.09 30.79 -83.99
C SER A 61 -51.60 30.07 -82.72
N GLY A 62 -52.73 29.37 -82.84
CA GLY A 62 -53.37 28.62 -81.75
C GLY A 62 -52.72 27.26 -81.50
N THR A 63 -51.52 27.25 -80.93
CA THR A 63 -50.91 26.07 -80.32
C THR A 63 -50.11 26.52 -79.10
N THR A 64 -50.61 26.20 -77.90
CA THR A 64 -49.90 26.37 -76.63
C THR A 64 -48.59 25.58 -76.66
N SER A 65 -47.53 26.13 -76.07
CA SER A 65 -46.23 25.45 -76.02
C SER A 65 -46.28 24.31 -74.99
N PRO A 66 -45.84 23.09 -75.33
CA PRO A 66 -45.77 21.96 -74.38
C PRO A 66 -44.96 22.27 -73.11
N ARG A 67 -44.03 23.24 -73.18
CA ARG A 67 -43.25 23.71 -72.03
C ARG A 67 -44.06 24.56 -71.06
N ILE A 68 -45.01 25.35 -71.56
CA ILE A 68 -45.90 26.17 -70.72
C ILE A 68 -46.92 25.29 -70.04
N GLU A 69 -47.46 24.28 -70.75
CA GLU A 69 -48.36 23.26 -70.18
C GLU A 69 -47.66 22.53 -69.02
N SER A 70 -46.47 21.95 -69.26
CA SER A 70 -45.70 21.28 -68.20
C SER A 70 -45.35 22.20 -67.02
N MET A 71 -45.00 23.47 -67.24
CA MET A 71 -44.74 24.41 -66.13
C MET A 71 -46.01 24.81 -65.35
N THR A 72 -47.18 24.69 -65.98
CA THR A 72 -48.47 24.98 -65.36
C THR A 72 -48.93 23.78 -64.55
N ASP A 73 -48.76 22.56 -65.05
CA ASP A 73 -49.00 21.31 -64.33
C ASP A 73 -48.09 21.23 -63.10
N ASP A 74 -46.79 21.47 -63.27
CA ASP A 74 -45.82 21.55 -62.17
C ASP A 74 -46.21 22.56 -61.07
N LEU A 75 -46.82 23.70 -61.45
CA LEU A 75 -47.29 24.71 -60.51
C LEU A 75 -48.58 24.25 -59.80
N ALA A 76 -49.46 23.54 -60.51
CA ALA A 76 -50.65 22.95 -59.90
C ALA A 76 -50.26 21.91 -58.85
N ASP A 77 -49.28 21.06 -59.15
CA ASP A 77 -48.71 20.07 -58.22
C ASP A 77 -48.08 20.76 -56.99
N ASP A 78 -47.23 21.78 -57.18
CA ASP A 78 -46.60 22.53 -56.08
C ASP A 78 -47.67 23.21 -55.18
N VAL A 79 -48.78 23.69 -55.76
CA VAL A 79 -49.90 24.32 -55.03
C VAL A 79 -50.71 23.28 -54.27
N GLU A 80 -51.02 22.14 -54.90
CA GLU A 80 -51.67 21.02 -54.23
C GLU A 80 -50.88 20.61 -52.99
N GLU A 81 -49.57 20.43 -53.15
CA GLU A 81 -48.66 20.04 -52.09
C GLU A 81 -48.59 21.08 -50.95
N LEU A 82 -48.54 22.38 -51.25
CA LEU A 82 -48.61 23.44 -50.23
C LEU A 82 -49.87 23.35 -49.39
N PHE A 83 -51.04 23.19 -50.02
CA PHE A 83 -52.32 23.13 -49.31
C PHE A 83 -52.51 21.83 -48.53
N VAL A 84 -52.01 20.70 -49.06
CA VAL A 84 -51.95 19.43 -48.34
C VAL A 84 -51.07 19.58 -47.10
N THR A 85 -49.86 20.13 -47.24
CA THR A 85 -48.94 20.34 -46.11
C THR A 85 -49.51 21.28 -45.05
N TYR A 86 -50.11 22.41 -45.45
CA TYR A 86 -50.75 23.34 -44.51
C TYR A 86 -51.86 22.67 -43.70
N ARG A 87 -52.78 21.94 -44.36
CA ARG A 87 -53.88 21.24 -43.65
C ARG A 87 -53.38 20.11 -42.77
N ARG A 88 -52.37 19.38 -43.25
CA ARG A 88 -51.74 18.30 -42.48
C ARG A 88 -51.18 18.84 -41.18
N LEU A 89 -50.43 19.94 -41.24
CA LEU A 89 -49.91 20.61 -40.06
C LEU A 89 -51.04 21.11 -39.15
N GLU A 90 -52.08 21.73 -39.71
CA GLU A 90 -53.24 22.23 -38.95
C GLU A 90 -54.04 21.13 -38.23
N THR A 91 -54.13 19.94 -38.82
CA THR A 91 -55.06 18.88 -38.36
C THR A 91 -54.36 17.75 -37.61
N GLU A 92 -53.16 17.37 -38.06
CA GLU A 92 -52.42 16.22 -37.53
C GLU A 92 -51.37 16.62 -36.49
N THR A 93 -51.08 17.92 -36.33
CA THR A 93 -50.06 18.39 -35.41
C THR A 93 -50.63 19.41 -34.41
N PRO A 94 -50.09 19.48 -33.19
CA PRO A 94 -50.47 20.50 -32.22
C PRO A 94 -49.86 21.88 -32.51
N TRP A 95 -49.07 22.01 -33.58
CA TRP A 95 -48.50 23.29 -34.02
C TRP A 95 -49.57 24.11 -34.76
N ASP A 96 -49.62 25.42 -34.52
CA ASP A 96 -50.60 26.32 -35.14
C ASP A 96 -50.02 27.00 -36.40
N PRO A 97 -50.41 26.58 -37.63
CA PRO A 97 -49.95 27.22 -38.86
C PRO A 97 -50.66 28.55 -39.17
N SER A 98 -51.55 29.06 -38.31
CA SER A 98 -52.41 30.21 -38.59
C SER A 98 -51.65 31.49 -38.99
N ALA A 99 -50.39 31.65 -38.54
CA ALA A 99 -49.51 32.74 -38.95
C ALA A 99 -49.26 32.78 -40.48
N HIS A 100 -49.38 31.62 -41.16
CA HIS A 100 -49.22 31.47 -42.60
C HIS A 100 -50.53 31.46 -43.37
N ALA A 101 -51.68 31.44 -42.68
CA ALA A 101 -53.00 31.35 -43.29
C ALA A 101 -53.23 32.45 -44.33
N ASP A 102 -52.88 33.70 -44.00
CA ASP A 102 -53.05 34.84 -44.90
C ASP A 102 -52.16 34.74 -46.15
N SER A 103 -50.93 34.22 -46.00
CA SER A 103 -49.99 34.01 -47.11
C SER A 103 -50.51 32.93 -48.06
N VAL A 104 -50.90 31.78 -47.52
CA VAL A 104 -51.46 30.64 -48.27
C VAL A 104 -52.77 31.01 -48.97
N GLN A 105 -53.67 31.73 -48.29
CA GLN A 105 -54.92 32.25 -48.89
C GLN A 105 -54.67 33.34 -49.94
N GLY A 106 -53.62 34.15 -49.75
CA GLY A 106 -53.15 35.12 -50.74
C GLY A 106 -52.74 34.44 -52.04
N ILE A 107 -51.92 33.38 -51.96
CA ILE A 107 -51.51 32.56 -53.10
C ILE A 107 -52.71 31.95 -53.82
N LYS A 108 -53.68 31.37 -53.09
CA LYS A 108 -54.92 30.84 -53.67
C LYS A 108 -55.68 31.89 -54.47
N ARG A 109 -55.96 33.04 -53.85
CA ARG A 109 -56.71 34.13 -54.50
C ARG A 109 -56.00 34.63 -55.76
N ASP A 110 -54.67 34.73 -55.72
CA ASP A 110 -53.87 35.19 -56.84
C ASP A 110 -53.83 34.20 -58.00
N LEU A 111 -53.89 32.89 -57.72
CA LEU A 111 -53.96 31.83 -58.73
C LEU A 111 -55.39 31.64 -59.27
N GLU A 112 -56.42 31.80 -58.44
CA GLU A 112 -57.83 31.76 -58.86
C GLU A 112 -58.18 32.90 -59.83
N ASN A 113 -57.69 34.12 -59.55
CA ASN A 113 -57.79 35.26 -60.46
C ASN A 113 -57.06 35.03 -61.80
N ARG A 114 -56.31 33.94 -61.89
CA ARG A 114 -55.43 33.56 -62.98
C ARG A 114 -55.77 32.18 -63.54
N GLY A 115 -57.05 31.78 -63.47
CA GLY A 115 -57.56 30.62 -64.21
C GLY A 115 -57.26 29.26 -63.59
N PHE A 116 -56.72 29.21 -62.38
CA PHE A 116 -56.70 28.00 -61.55
C PHE A 116 -58.02 27.90 -60.78
N GLU A 117 -58.56 26.70 -60.63
CA GLU A 117 -59.68 26.39 -59.76
C GLU A 117 -59.14 25.51 -58.64
N ILE A 118 -59.05 26.07 -57.43
CA ILE A 118 -58.48 25.40 -56.26
C ILE A 118 -59.62 25.03 -55.31
N THR A 119 -60.04 23.77 -55.36
CA THR A 119 -61.11 23.27 -54.49
C THR A 119 -60.50 22.61 -53.26
N THR A 120 -60.91 23.12 -52.10
CA THR A 120 -60.44 22.67 -50.80
C THR A 120 -61.60 22.04 -50.03
N GLY A 121 -61.66 20.71 -49.96
CA GLY A 121 -62.76 19.99 -49.28
C GLY A 121 -62.26 18.78 -48.51
N GLY A 122 -62.46 18.75 -47.19
CA GLY A 122 -61.96 17.68 -46.32
C GLY A 122 -60.47 17.45 -46.50
N ASP A 123 -60.07 16.19 -46.73
CA ASP A 123 -58.67 15.76 -46.90
C ASP A 123 -58.16 15.89 -48.35
N THR A 124 -59.00 16.36 -49.27
CA THR A 124 -58.65 16.45 -50.70
C THR A 124 -58.41 17.89 -51.12
N VAL A 125 -57.32 18.12 -51.86
CA VAL A 125 -57.05 19.35 -52.61
C VAL A 125 -57.13 18.97 -54.08
N ASP A 126 -57.95 19.67 -54.86
CA ASP A 126 -57.99 19.53 -56.32
C ASP A 126 -57.63 20.87 -56.95
N VAL A 127 -56.63 20.85 -57.83
CA VAL A 127 -56.16 22.03 -58.57
C VAL A 127 -56.38 21.79 -60.06
N THR A 128 -57.42 22.39 -60.62
CA THR A 128 -57.74 22.29 -62.04
C THR A 128 -57.40 23.60 -62.77
N VAL A 129 -56.90 23.53 -64.00
CA VAL A 129 -56.60 24.72 -64.81
C VAL A 129 -57.68 24.89 -65.89
N THR A 130 -58.48 25.95 -65.80
CA THR A 130 -59.72 26.09 -66.60
C THR A 130 -59.52 26.85 -67.93
N ASP A 131 -58.52 27.73 -68.01
CA ASP A 131 -58.12 28.53 -69.19
C ASP A 131 -56.67 28.98 -68.97
N TYR A 132 -55.77 29.11 -69.98
CA TYR A 132 -54.51 29.93 -69.87
C TYR A 132 -53.51 30.02 -71.05
N PRO A 133 -52.69 31.10 -71.14
CA PRO A 133 -51.36 31.06 -70.52
C PRO A 133 -50.87 32.38 -69.87
N MET A 134 -50.41 32.26 -68.62
CA MET A 134 -49.40 33.14 -68.03
C MET A 134 -48.11 33.03 -68.85
N GLY A 135 -47.37 34.13 -68.98
CA GLY A 135 -46.01 34.05 -69.53
C GLY A 135 -45.08 33.23 -68.62
N MET A 136 -44.06 32.58 -69.18
CA MET A 136 -43.09 31.76 -68.43
C MET A 136 -42.52 32.46 -67.19
N GLY A 137 -42.30 33.78 -67.24
CA GLY A 137 -41.83 34.55 -66.09
C GLY A 137 -42.83 34.63 -64.93
N ALA A 138 -44.12 34.73 -65.22
CA ALA A 138 -45.17 34.75 -64.20
C ALA A 138 -45.39 33.36 -63.58
N LEU A 139 -45.30 32.29 -64.39
CA LEU A 139 -45.32 30.91 -63.88
C LEU A 139 -44.14 30.63 -62.96
N SER A 140 -42.92 31.00 -63.36
CA SER A 140 -41.73 30.84 -62.53
C SER A 140 -41.83 31.63 -61.23
N GLN A 141 -42.32 32.88 -61.27
CA GLN A 141 -42.48 33.71 -60.08
C GLN A 141 -43.45 33.08 -59.07
N HIS A 142 -44.59 32.59 -59.54
CA HIS A 142 -45.60 31.97 -58.68
C HIS A 142 -45.16 30.62 -58.15
N ARG A 143 -44.45 29.84 -58.98
CA ARG A 143 -43.85 28.58 -58.53
C ARG A 143 -42.83 28.82 -57.42
N THR A 144 -42.00 29.84 -57.55
CA THR A 144 -41.09 30.25 -56.47
C THR A 144 -41.88 30.70 -55.23
N ALA A 145 -42.90 31.54 -55.36
CA ALA A 145 -43.69 31.99 -54.21
C ALA A 145 -44.41 30.84 -53.47
N VAL A 146 -44.95 29.85 -54.18
CA VAL A 146 -45.58 28.65 -53.61
C VAL A 146 -44.56 27.80 -52.86
N ARG A 147 -43.37 27.60 -53.45
CA ARG A 147 -42.28 26.85 -52.82
C ARG A 147 -41.72 27.58 -51.61
N ASP A 148 -41.47 28.87 -51.69
CA ASP A 148 -40.98 29.68 -50.58
C ASP A 148 -41.97 29.63 -49.39
N ALA A 149 -43.28 29.68 -49.66
CA ALA A 149 -44.31 29.56 -48.62
C ALA A 149 -44.34 28.16 -47.98
N ARG A 150 -44.15 27.11 -48.78
CA ARG A 150 -44.04 25.74 -48.27
C ARG A 150 -42.77 25.53 -47.46
N ASP A 151 -41.63 25.97 -47.98
CA ASP A 151 -40.33 25.86 -47.32
C ASP A 151 -40.34 26.64 -46.00
N ALA A 152 -41.01 27.81 -45.94
CA ALA A 152 -41.22 28.55 -44.71
C ALA A 152 -42.06 27.78 -43.69
N LEU A 153 -43.19 27.18 -44.11
CA LEU A 153 -44.03 26.34 -43.24
C LEU A 153 -43.25 25.15 -42.67
N GLU A 154 -42.56 24.39 -43.52
CA GLU A 154 -41.78 23.22 -43.10
C GLU A 154 -40.58 23.63 -42.22
N SER A 155 -39.91 24.73 -42.54
CA SER A 155 -38.78 25.25 -41.75
C SER A 155 -39.20 25.75 -40.38
N GLU A 156 -40.33 26.47 -40.28
CA GLU A 156 -40.81 26.98 -38.99
C GLU A 156 -41.34 25.85 -38.10
N TYR A 157 -42.06 24.89 -38.66
CA TYR A 157 -42.48 23.71 -37.91
C TYR A 157 -41.28 22.90 -37.40
N ARG A 158 -40.25 22.76 -38.22
CA ARG A 158 -38.99 22.12 -37.80
C ARG A 158 -38.32 22.90 -36.67
N ALA A 159 -38.23 24.23 -36.79
CA ALA A 159 -37.65 25.08 -35.75
C ALA A 159 -38.42 24.98 -34.42
N ASP A 160 -39.75 24.85 -34.47
CA ASP A 160 -40.58 24.60 -33.28
C ASP A 160 -40.23 23.26 -32.63
N ILE A 161 -40.09 22.18 -33.41
CA ILE A 161 -39.67 20.88 -32.88
C ILE A 161 -38.28 20.94 -32.25
N ASP A 162 -37.32 21.58 -32.93
CA ASP A 162 -35.96 21.74 -32.43
C ASP A 162 -35.97 22.48 -31.08
N ALA A 163 -36.75 23.57 -30.97
CA ALA A 163 -36.90 24.33 -29.72
C ALA A 163 -37.56 23.52 -28.60
N GLN A 164 -38.54 22.66 -28.93
CA GLN A 164 -39.16 21.78 -27.95
C GLN A 164 -38.20 20.68 -27.46
N ILE A 165 -37.38 20.12 -28.34
CA ILE A 165 -36.34 19.13 -27.98
C ILE A 165 -35.28 19.78 -27.09
N GLU A 166 -34.85 21.00 -27.41
CA GLU A 166 -33.92 21.77 -26.60
C GLU A 166 -34.50 22.03 -25.20
N ALA A 167 -35.77 22.47 -25.12
CA ALA A 167 -36.44 22.69 -23.84
C ALA A 167 -36.58 21.42 -22.99
N MET A 168 -36.85 20.25 -23.59
CA MET A 168 -36.83 18.96 -22.88
C MET A 168 -35.42 18.60 -22.39
N SER A 169 -34.39 18.80 -23.23
CA SER A 169 -32.99 18.53 -22.88
C SER A 169 -32.54 19.40 -21.70
N ASP A 170 -32.85 20.69 -21.71
CA ASP A 170 -32.51 21.62 -20.63
C ASP A 170 -33.10 21.17 -19.28
N GLN A 171 -34.32 20.63 -19.28
CA GLN A 171 -34.92 20.11 -18.04
C GLN A 171 -34.28 18.78 -17.61
N ILE A 172 -33.92 17.90 -18.54
CA ILE A 172 -33.18 16.67 -18.21
C ILE A 172 -31.83 17.04 -17.57
N ASP A 173 -31.09 17.99 -18.16
CA ASP A 173 -29.79 18.43 -17.62
C ASP A 173 -29.94 19.00 -16.20
N ARG A 174 -30.99 19.80 -15.93
CA ARG A 174 -31.28 20.28 -14.57
C ARG A 174 -31.59 19.15 -13.57
N LEU A 175 -32.29 18.11 -14.01
CA LEU A 175 -32.60 16.94 -13.18
C LEU A 175 -31.34 16.10 -12.90
N ILE A 176 -30.44 15.99 -13.88
CA ILE A 176 -29.12 15.36 -13.72
C ILE A 176 -28.28 16.17 -12.74
N ASP A 177 -28.18 17.50 -12.90
CA ASP A 177 -27.47 18.39 -11.99
C ASP A 177 -28.02 18.33 -10.56
N GLY A 178 -29.32 18.03 -10.39
CA GLY A 178 -29.96 17.79 -9.11
C GLY A 178 -29.76 16.39 -8.51
N ASN A 179 -29.04 15.49 -9.20
CA ASN A 179 -28.90 14.07 -8.87
C ASN A 179 -30.23 13.31 -8.79
N LEU A 180 -31.18 13.69 -9.63
CA LEU A 180 -32.48 13.02 -9.77
C LEU A 180 -32.52 12.06 -10.95
N LEU A 181 -31.62 12.25 -11.92
CA LEU A 181 -31.42 11.37 -13.07
C LEU A 181 -29.94 10.99 -13.20
N ASP A 182 -29.69 9.83 -13.79
CA ASP A 182 -28.34 9.38 -14.12
C ASP A 182 -27.74 10.23 -15.26
N PRO A 183 -26.43 10.58 -15.23
CA PRO A 183 -25.78 11.32 -16.31
C PRO A 183 -25.90 10.68 -17.70
N SER A 184 -26.14 9.36 -17.78
CA SER A 184 -26.40 8.65 -19.05
C SER A 184 -27.75 9.02 -19.69
N ALA A 185 -28.66 9.66 -18.95
CA ALA A 185 -29.86 10.26 -19.51
C ALA A 185 -29.56 11.50 -20.36
N ALA A 186 -28.35 12.08 -20.22
CA ALA A 186 -27.90 13.17 -21.06
C ALA A 186 -27.95 12.75 -22.54
N GLY A 187 -28.73 13.50 -23.32
CA GLY A 187 -28.92 13.21 -24.74
C GLY A 187 -30.01 12.20 -25.09
N ALA A 188 -30.76 11.65 -24.11
CA ALA A 188 -31.88 10.74 -24.37
C ALA A 188 -32.94 11.34 -25.32
N VAL A 189 -33.06 12.67 -25.31
CA VAL A 189 -33.95 13.42 -26.20
C VAL A 189 -33.23 14.29 -27.25
N ALA A 190 -31.91 14.43 -27.20
CA ALA A 190 -31.16 15.50 -27.88
C ALA A 190 -30.89 15.28 -29.37
N ASP A 191 -31.22 14.12 -29.96
CA ASP A 191 -30.97 13.92 -31.39
C ASP A 191 -31.85 14.86 -32.21
N ALA A 192 -31.20 15.75 -32.96
CA ALA A 192 -31.88 16.62 -33.91
C ALA A 192 -32.61 15.77 -34.97
N PRO A 193 -33.82 16.17 -35.39
CA PRO A 193 -34.55 15.51 -36.46
C PRO A 193 -33.73 15.47 -37.76
N ALA A 194 -33.90 14.43 -38.58
CA ALA A 194 -33.19 14.32 -39.85
C ALA A 194 -33.51 15.50 -40.79
N VAL A 195 -32.50 16.06 -41.47
CA VAL A 195 -32.68 17.15 -42.44
C VAL A 195 -33.55 16.68 -43.61
N GLY A 196 -34.61 17.43 -43.93
CA GLY A 196 -35.55 17.10 -45.01
C GLY A 196 -36.57 16.00 -44.68
N ALA A 197 -36.80 15.70 -43.40
CA ALA A 197 -37.89 14.80 -42.98
C ALA A 197 -39.26 15.44 -43.22
N ASP A 198 -40.24 14.63 -43.63
CA ASP A 198 -41.62 15.11 -43.82
C ASP A 198 -42.30 15.44 -42.48
N PRO A 199 -43.29 16.35 -42.46
CA PRO A 199 -43.96 16.80 -41.24
C PRO A 199 -44.53 15.70 -40.34
N GLY A 200 -45.04 14.60 -40.89
CA GLY A 200 -45.59 13.52 -40.07
C GLY A 200 -44.52 12.70 -39.37
N ARG A 201 -43.38 12.47 -40.05
CA ARG A 201 -42.22 11.85 -39.42
C ARG A 201 -41.66 12.72 -38.30
N LEU A 202 -41.63 14.04 -38.51
CA LEU A 202 -41.23 15.02 -37.50
C LEU A 202 -42.17 15.02 -36.28
N ALA A 203 -43.49 14.95 -36.50
CA ALA A 203 -44.48 14.80 -35.42
C ALA A 203 -44.29 13.50 -34.62
N GLY A 204 -44.02 12.39 -35.31
CA GLY A 204 -43.72 11.10 -34.68
C GLY A 204 -42.47 11.16 -33.80
N VAL A 205 -41.38 11.76 -34.30
CA VAL A 205 -40.16 11.98 -33.51
C VAL A 205 -40.45 12.79 -32.26
N LEU A 206 -41.18 13.92 -32.37
CA LEU A 206 -41.53 14.72 -31.20
C LEU A 206 -42.38 13.92 -30.19
N GLY A 207 -43.33 13.10 -30.66
CA GLY A 207 -44.15 12.23 -29.82
C GLY A 207 -43.30 11.21 -29.03
N ASP A 208 -42.37 10.54 -29.71
CA ASP A 208 -41.44 9.60 -29.07
C ASP A 208 -40.56 10.30 -28.03
N ARG A 209 -40.06 11.49 -28.33
CA ARG A 209 -39.22 12.29 -27.42
C ARG A 209 -39.98 12.77 -26.19
N ARG A 210 -41.23 13.23 -26.36
CA ARG A 210 -42.12 13.60 -25.25
C ARG A 210 -42.41 12.41 -24.34
N LYS A 211 -42.56 11.21 -24.92
CA LYS A 211 -42.72 9.98 -24.14
C LYS A 211 -41.44 9.65 -23.36
N THR A 212 -40.27 9.71 -23.98
CA THR A 212 -39.00 9.52 -23.27
C THR A 212 -38.82 10.53 -22.14
N PHE A 213 -39.17 11.80 -22.36
CA PHE A 213 -39.15 12.82 -21.32
C PHE A 213 -40.12 12.48 -20.16
N GLN A 214 -41.33 12.00 -20.46
CA GLN A 214 -42.28 11.54 -19.45
C GLN A 214 -41.74 10.36 -18.64
N ASP A 215 -41.15 9.35 -19.31
CA ASP A 215 -40.55 8.20 -18.64
C ASP A 215 -39.41 8.63 -17.69
N LEU A 216 -38.57 9.59 -18.11
CA LEU A 216 -37.52 10.14 -17.24
C LEU A 216 -38.08 10.96 -16.07
N LEU A 217 -39.22 11.65 -16.23
CA LEU A 217 -39.88 12.30 -15.10
C LEU A 217 -40.40 11.28 -14.08
N ASP A 218 -40.81 10.09 -14.51
CA ASP A 218 -41.25 8.99 -13.61
C ASP A 218 -40.08 8.41 -12.81
N ASP A 219 -38.92 8.28 -13.45
CA ASP A 219 -37.67 7.92 -12.77
C ASP A 219 -37.27 8.97 -11.72
N ALA A 220 -37.36 10.26 -12.08
CA ALA A 220 -37.07 11.36 -11.16
C ALA A 220 -38.08 11.40 -9.99
N GLU A 221 -39.38 11.18 -10.23
CA GLU A 221 -40.39 11.06 -9.16
C GLU A 221 -40.03 9.93 -8.19
N SER A 222 -39.67 8.76 -8.72
CA SER A 222 -39.30 7.60 -7.92
C SER A 222 -38.12 7.91 -6.99
N LYS A 223 -37.16 8.70 -7.47
CA LYS A 223 -36.02 9.17 -6.67
C LYS A 223 -36.42 10.19 -5.61
N VAL A 224 -37.31 11.14 -5.93
CA VAL A 224 -37.87 12.07 -4.93
C VAL A 224 -38.61 11.30 -3.84
N HIS A 225 -39.41 10.31 -4.22
CA HIS A 225 -40.19 9.48 -3.32
C HIS A 225 -39.31 8.66 -2.36
N SER A 226 -38.17 8.13 -2.81
CA SER A 226 -37.26 7.37 -1.94
C SER A 226 -36.74 8.23 -0.77
N VAL A 227 -36.44 9.50 -1.05
CA VAL A 227 -35.84 10.43 -0.09
C VAL A 227 -36.89 11.11 0.81
N THR A 228 -38.07 11.40 0.27
CA THR A 228 -39.05 12.26 0.95
C THR A 228 -40.33 11.54 1.40
N GLY A 229 -40.45 10.24 1.10
CA GLY A 229 -41.61 9.41 1.41
C GLY A 229 -42.70 9.46 0.34
N GLU A 230 -43.79 8.71 0.58
CA GLU A 230 -44.85 8.53 -0.41
C GLU A 230 -45.59 9.83 -0.72
N ARG A 231 -45.49 10.26 -1.99
CA ARG A 231 -46.16 11.45 -2.56
C ARG A 231 -47.08 11.03 -3.70
N VAL A 232 -48.13 11.81 -3.94
CA VAL A 232 -49.08 11.58 -5.04
C VAL A 232 -48.88 12.67 -6.09
N VAL A 233 -48.23 12.34 -7.20
CA VAL A 233 -48.15 13.22 -8.38
C VAL A 233 -49.40 13.04 -9.24
N GLU A 234 -50.07 14.14 -9.62
CA GLU A 234 -51.16 14.10 -10.59
C GLU A 234 -50.61 13.96 -12.02
N TRP A 235 -50.27 12.73 -12.42
CA TRP A 235 -49.70 12.43 -13.74
C TRP A 235 -50.50 12.96 -14.92
N SER A 236 -51.84 12.99 -14.83
CA SER A 236 -52.68 13.60 -15.86
C SER A 236 -52.39 15.09 -16.08
N ALA A 237 -51.96 15.81 -15.03
CA ALA A 237 -51.55 17.20 -15.11
C ALA A 237 -50.12 17.34 -15.67
N VAL A 238 -49.23 16.37 -15.42
CA VAL A 238 -47.90 16.31 -16.04
C VAL A 238 -48.02 16.09 -17.55
N GLU A 239 -48.80 15.08 -17.97
CA GLU A 239 -49.07 14.76 -19.37
C GLU A 239 -49.69 15.95 -20.11
N GLY A 240 -50.64 16.65 -19.48
CA GLY A 240 -51.24 17.86 -20.05
C GLY A 240 -50.23 18.98 -20.29
N ARG A 241 -49.25 19.17 -19.40
CA ARG A 241 -48.18 20.17 -19.54
C ARG A 241 -47.19 19.79 -20.63
N ILE A 242 -46.79 18.51 -20.70
CA ILE A 242 -45.92 17.98 -21.77
C ILE A 242 -46.60 18.17 -23.14
N ALA A 243 -47.89 17.85 -23.25
CA ALA A 243 -48.65 18.01 -24.49
C ALA A 243 -48.70 19.47 -24.97
N ALA A 244 -48.72 20.42 -24.02
CA ALA A 244 -48.72 21.86 -24.26
C ALA A 244 -47.31 22.46 -24.45
N GLY A 245 -46.24 21.65 -24.43
CA GLY A 245 -44.85 22.13 -24.55
C GLY A 245 -44.32 22.85 -23.29
N GLN A 246 -44.97 22.67 -22.14
CA GLN A 246 -44.61 23.29 -20.87
C GLN A 246 -43.71 22.37 -20.02
N TYR A 247 -42.52 22.04 -20.55
CA TYR A 247 -41.63 21.03 -19.97
C TYR A 247 -41.08 21.42 -18.58
N GLU A 248 -40.74 22.69 -18.37
CA GLU A 248 -40.30 23.21 -17.06
C GLU A 248 -41.39 23.04 -16.00
N ALA A 249 -42.63 23.46 -16.31
CA ALA A 249 -43.75 23.31 -15.38
C ALA A 249 -44.13 21.83 -15.15
N ALA A 250 -43.87 20.94 -16.11
CA ALA A 250 -44.04 19.50 -15.93
C ALA A 250 -43.00 18.93 -14.95
N ALA A 251 -41.72 19.29 -15.11
CA ALA A 251 -40.65 18.89 -14.20
C ALA A 251 -40.89 19.44 -12.78
N GLU A 252 -41.19 20.73 -12.63
CA GLU A 252 -41.48 21.35 -11.32
C GLU A 252 -42.61 20.65 -10.57
N HIS A 253 -43.66 20.23 -11.28
CA HIS A 253 -44.80 19.55 -10.66
C HIS A 253 -44.45 18.16 -10.10
N VAL A 254 -43.44 17.50 -10.67
CA VAL A 254 -42.90 16.22 -10.19
C VAL A 254 -41.97 16.44 -9.00
N LEU A 255 -41.14 17.48 -9.04
CA LEU A 255 -40.15 17.74 -8.00
C LEU A 255 -40.77 18.23 -6.69
N ASP A 256 -41.80 19.07 -6.81
CA ASP A 256 -42.43 19.69 -5.64
C ASP A 256 -43.96 19.77 -5.77
N PRO A 257 -44.67 18.63 -5.71
CA PRO A 257 -46.13 18.64 -5.79
C PRO A 257 -46.78 19.35 -4.58
N ASP A 258 -46.11 19.39 -3.42
CA ASP A 258 -46.70 19.80 -2.12
C ASP A 258 -45.90 20.86 -1.32
N GLY A 259 -44.77 21.36 -1.80
CA GLY A 259 -43.92 22.33 -1.09
C GLY A 259 -42.98 21.71 -0.04
N ALA A 260 -42.69 20.41 -0.14
CA ALA A 260 -41.99 19.65 0.90
C ALA A 260 -40.47 19.64 0.67
N THR A 261 -39.76 20.33 1.57
CA THR A 261 -38.29 20.46 1.52
C THR A 261 -37.61 19.10 1.72
N PRO A 262 -36.66 18.72 0.85
CA PRO A 262 -35.91 17.49 1.04
C PRO A 262 -35.06 17.54 2.33
N PRO A 263 -34.78 16.38 2.96
CA PRO A 263 -34.03 16.34 4.21
C PRO A 263 -32.61 16.89 4.01
N ASP A 264 -32.13 17.66 4.99
CA ASP A 264 -30.75 18.15 4.98
C ASP A 264 -29.78 16.98 5.21
N PRO A 265 -28.85 16.67 4.27
CA PRO A 265 -27.84 15.64 4.47
C PRO A 265 -26.82 16.02 5.56
N GLY A 266 -26.69 17.31 5.88
CA GLY A 266 -25.67 17.87 6.77
C GLY A 266 -25.50 17.14 8.11
N PRO A 267 -26.57 16.90 8.89
CA PRO A 267 -26.47 16.16 10.16
C PRO A 267 -25.89 14.75 10.00
N LYS A 268 -26.35 13.99 9.00
CA LYS A 268 -25.85 12.62 8.75
C LYS A 268 -24.40 12.62 8.26
N LYS A 269 -24.05 13.57 7.38
CA LYS A 269 -22.65 13.78 6.96
C LYS A 269 -21.76 14.04 8.17
N ALA A 270 -22.18 14.96 9.04
CA ALA A 270 -21.42 15.33 10.22
C ALA A 270 -21.20 14.15 11.18
N GLU A 271 -22.22 13.34 11.44
CA GLU A 271 -22.09 12.13 12.27
C GLU A 271 -21.04 11.15 11.71
N LEU A 272 -21.11 10.83 10.41
CA LEU A 272 -20.15 9.92 9.77
C LEU A 272 -18.72 10.50 9.73
N LEU A 273 -18.58 11.79 9.46
CA LEU A 273 -17.29 12.47 9.50
C LEU A 273 -16.70 12.47 10.91
N GLU A 274 -17.51 12.66 11.95
CA GLU A 274 -17.05 12.58 13.34
C GLU A 274 -16.54 11.19 13.70
N LEU A 275 -17.17 10.12 13.20
CA LEU A 275 -16.65 8.76 13.34
C LEU A 275 -15.29 8.61 12.65
N ILE A 276 -15.16 9.05 11.40
CA ILE A 276 -13.91 8.95 10.64
C ILE A 276 -12.80 9.73 11.34
N ASP A 277 -13.06 10.97 11.76
CA ASP A 277 -12.14 11.80 12.54
C ASP A 277 -11.69 11.10 13.82
N THR A 278 -12.62 10.46 14.53
CA THR A 278 -12.31 9.73 15.77
C THR A 278 -11.36 8.58 15.52
N VAL A 279 -11.57 7.81 14.43
CA VAL A 279 -10.71 6.67 14.10
C VAL A 279 -9.33 7.13 13.64
N GLU A 280 -9.27 8.11 12.72
CA GLU A 280 -8.02 8.62 12.16
C GLU A 280 -7.14 9.35 13.18
N SER A 281 -7.75 10.05 14.14
CA SER A 281 -7.00 10.77 15.20
C SER A 281 -6.61 9.88 16.39
N SER A 282 -7.03 8.62 16.39
CA SER A 282 -6.75 7.70 17.50
C SER A 282 -5.32 7.17 17.47
N VAL A 283 -4.88 6.65 18.63
CA VAL A 283 -3.61 5.93 18.77
C VAL A 283 -3.56 4.65 17.94
N ALA A 284 -4.71 4.11 17.49
CA ALA A 284 -4.77 2.90 16.67
C ALA A 284 -3.95 3.00 15.37
N ALA A 285 -3.75 4.22 14.85
CA ALA A 285 -2.94 4.48 13.66
C ALA A 285 -1.47 4.03 13.78
N GLN A 286 -0.97 3.80 15.00
CA GLN A 286 0.38 3.30 15.22
C GLN A 286 0.50 1.77 15.05
N TYR A 287 -0.62 1.03 15.13
CA TYR A 287 -0.61 -0.43 15.16
C TYR A 287 -1.43 -1.09 14.03
N ALA A 288 -2.39 -0.37 13.43
CA ALA A 288 -3.21 -0.89 12.35
C ALA A 288 -2.62 -0.62 10.96
N ASP A 289 -3.10 -1.35 9.95
CA ASP A 289 -2.61 -1.20 8.56
C ASP A 289 -3.01 0.19 8.00
N PRO A 290 -2.05 0.97 7.44
CA PRO A 290 -2.32 2.25 6.79
C PRO A 290 -3.44 2.21 5.74
N ALA A 291 -3.64 1.07 5.05
CA ALA A 291 -4.68 0.90 4.03
C ALA A 291 -6.10 1.09 4.59
N ARG A 292 -6.33 0.83 5.90
CA ARG A 292 -7.62 1.09 6.54
C ARG A 292 -7.94 2.58 6.59
N PHE A 293 -6.94 3.39 6.91
CA PHE A 293 -7.07 4.83 6.99
C PHE A 293 -7.16 5.47 5.60
N GLU A 294 -6.47 4.92 4.58
CA GLU A 294 -6.69 5.32 3.19
C GLU A 294 -8.14 5.10 2.76
N THR A 295 -8.72 3.95 3.10
CA THR A 295 -10.14 3.65 2.83
C THR A 295 -11.07 4.64 3.52
N LEU A 296 -10.79 5.01 4.78
CA LEU A 296 -11.57 6.00 5.51
C LEU A 296 -11.45 7.41 4.88
N GLY A 297 -10.25 7.77 4.40
CA GLY A 297 -10.01 9.01 3.66
C GLY A 297 -10.77 9.07 2.33
N GLU A 298 -10.85 7.97 1.58
CA GLU A 298 -11.70 7.85 0.38
C GLU A 298 -13.17 8.06 0.74
N VAL A 299 -13.65 7.36 1.78
CA VAL A 299 -15.03 7.50 2.25
C VAL A 299 -15.32 8.93 2.72
N ARG A 300 -14.39 9.62 3.40
CA ARG A 300 -14.52 11.04 3.72
C ARG A 300 -14.73 11.88 2.45
N GLY A 301 -13.86 11.71 1.45
CA GLY A 301 -13.96 12.47 0.20
C GLY A 301 -15.29 12.25 -0.52
N GLU A 302 -15.80 11.01 -0.52
CA GLU A 302 -17.10 10.67 -1.08
C GLU A 302 -18.26 11.26 -0.25
N ILE A 303 -18.19 11.28 1.08
CA ILE A 303 -19.19 11.94 1.94
C ILE A 303 -19.19 13.46 1.68
N GLU A 304 -18.02 14.08 1.63
CA GLU A 304 -17.88 15.52 1.43
C GLU A 304 -18.46 15.97 0.09
N ALA A 305 -18.30 15.16 -0.97
CA ALA A 305 -18.84 15.39 -2.31
C ALA A 305 -20.37 15.32 -2.44
N ILE A 306 -21.08 14.79 -1.43
CA ILE A 306 -22.55 14.74 -1.43
C ILE A 306 -23.11 16.15 -1.21
N ASP A 307 -23.55 16.78 -2.30
CA ASP A 307 -24.12 18.13 -2.29
C ASP A 307 -25.64 18.12 -2.52
N SER A 308 -26.21 16.98 -2.92
CA SER A 308 -27.66 16.83 -3.11
C SER A 308 -28.32 16.06 -1.96
N ALA A 309 -29.51 16.51 -1.56
CA ALA A 309 -30.35 15.77 -0.62
C ALA A 309 -30.85 14.43 -1.19
N TYR A 310 -30.82 14.25 -2.52
CA TYR A 310 -31.24 13.02 -3.19
C TYR A 310 -30.16 11.91 -3.17
N GLU A 311 -28.96 12.23 -2.68
CA GLU A 311 -27.86 11.28 -2.45
C GLU A 311 -27.81 10.78 -1.00
N VAL A 312 -28.79 11.13 -0.15
CA VAL A 312 -28.82 10.68 1.25
C VAL A 312 -28.85 9.15 1.38
N ASP A 313 -29.49 8.45 0.45
CA ASP A 313 -29.50 6.98 0.44
C ASP A 313 -28.08 6.40 0.26
N GLU A 314 -27.19 7.11 -0.46
CA GLU A 314 -25.79 6.70 -0.63
C GLU A 314 -25.01 6.75 0.69
N LEU A 315 -25.32 7.72 1.56
CA LEU A 315 -24.75 7.78 2.91
C LEU A 315 -25.10 6.52 3.70
N ASP A 316 -26.36 6.10 3.70
CA ASP A 316 -26.84 4.99 4.54
C ASP A 316 -26.55 3.60 3.94
N GLU A 317 -26.69 3.43 2.62
CA GLU A 317 -26.58 2.12 1.97
C GLU A 317 -25.14 1.76 1.60
N ARG A 318 -24.29 2.76 1.32
CA ARG A 318 -22.95 2.53 0.76
C ARG A 318 -21.85 3.03 1.67
N LEU A 319 -21.89 4.31 2.04
CA LEU A 319 -20.77 4.97 2.74
C LEU A 319 -20.70 4.57 4.21
N ARG A 320 -21.84 4.57 4.92
CA ARG A 320 -21.90 4.18 6.32
C ARG A 320 -21.44 2.74 6.57
N PRO A 321 -21.91 1.70 5.85
CA PRO A 321 -21.41 0.34 6.04
C PRO A 321 -19.90 0.22 5.76
N ARG A 322 -19.39 0.95 4.77
CA ARG A 322 -17.96 0.97 4.42
C ARG A 322 -17.12 1.62 5.51
N ALA A 323 -17.55 2.77 6.07
CA ALA A 323 -16.90 3.43 7.20
C ALA A 323 -16.89 2.54 8.46
N LEU A 324 -18.05 1.96 8.83
CA LEU A 324 -18.18 1.08 9.99
C LEU A 324 -17.30 -0.17 9.86
N ARG A 325 -17.24 -0.75 8.66
CA ARG A 325 -16.39 -1.90 8.36
C ARG A 325 -14.91 -1.55 8.49
N ALA A 326 -14.43 -0.50 7.83
CA ALA A 326 -13.03 -0.09 7.92
C ALA A 326 -12.63 0.23 9.37
N SER A 327 -13.51 0.88 10.13
CA SER A 327 -13.31 1.13 11.56
C SER A 327 -13.17 -0.18 12.37
N ALA A 328 -14.02 -1.17 12.13
CA ALA A 328 -13.92 -2.47 12.81
C ALA A 328 -12.67 -3.27 12.39
N GLU A 329 -12.23 -3.15 11.14
CA GLU A 329 -10.99 -3.75 10.64
C GLU A 329 -9.76 -3.19 11.35
N VAL A 330 -9.72 -1.89 11.68
CA VAL A 330 -8.64 -1.28 12.49
C VAL A 330 -8.45 -2.00 13.85
N LEU A 331 -9.55 -2.27 14.56
CA LEU A 331 -9.48 -3.00 15.83
C LEU A 331 -9.07 -4.47 15.66
N THR A 332 -9.37 -5.05 14.49
CA THR A 332 -8.96 -6.41 14.15
C THR A 332 -7.45 -6.46 13.96
N ASP A 333 -6.90 -5.51 13.19
CA ASP A 333 -5.45 -5.39 12.96
C ASP A 333 -4.70 -5.22 14.31
N MET A 334 -5.17 -4.33 15.19
CA MET A 334 -4.60 -4.16 16.54
C MET A 334 -4.64 -5.45 17.38
N ARG A 335 -5.75 -6.19 17.32
CA ARG A 335 -5.91 -7.45 18.04
C ARG A 335 -4.98 -8.53 17.48
N GLU A 336 -4.77 -8.58 16.17
CA GLU A 336 -3.85 -9.51 15.52
C GLU A 336 -2.41 -9.22 15.95
N GLU A 337 -1.99 -7.96 15.97
CA GLU A 337 -0.68 -7.54 16.46
C GLU A 337 -0.45 -7.98 17.92
N LEU A 338 -1.44 -7.74 18.80
CA LEU A 338 -1.36 -8.15 20.21
C LEU A 338 -1.28 -9.68 20.35
N THR A 339 -2.00 -10.41 19.50
CA THR A 339 -1.93 -11.88 19.46
C THR A 339 -0.54 -12.35 19.01
N GLY A 340 0.09 -11.63 18.07
CA GLY A 340 1.47 -11.85 17.65
C GLY A 340 2.46 -11.79 18.81
N TYR A 341 2.38 -10.75 19.65
CA TYR A 341 3.22 -10.64 20.85
C TYR A 341 3.01 -11.81 21.82
N ILE A 342 1.75 -12.22 22.06
CA ILE A 342 1.45 -13.35 22.97
C ILE A 342 2.02 -14.67 22.46
N GLU A 343 1.90 -14.92 21.16
CA GLU A 343 2.52 -16.10 20.55
C GLU A 343 4.05 -16.07 20.68
N GLN A 344 4.65 -14.89 20.51
CA GLN A 344 6.08 -14.71 20.67
C GLN A 344 6.52 -15.01 22.12
N PHE A 345 5.82 -14.48 23.12
CA PHE A 345 6.10 -14.76 24.53
C PHE A 345 5.91 -16.24 24.89
N SER A 346 4.98 -16.93 24.24
CA SER A 346 4.76 -18.37 24.45
C SER A 346 5.85 -19.25 23.83
N ARG A 347 6.55 -18.77 22.80
CA ARG A 347 7.64 -19.49 22.11
C ARG A 347 9.00 -19.21 22.75
N SER A 348 9.22 -17.97 23.18
CA SER A 348 10.39 -17.61 23.96
C SER A 348 10.28 -18.29 25.33
N ASN A 349 11.41 -18.70 25.92
CA ASN A 349 11.44 -19.32 27.25
C ASN A 349 11.20 -18.23 28.34
N VAL A 350 10.01 -17.62 28.28
CA VAL A 350 9.56 -16.51 29.10
C VAL A 350 8.90 -17.09 30.33
N PRO A 351 9.24 -16.60 31.53
CA PRO A 351 8.68 -17.17 32.74
C PRO A 351 7.17 -16.93 32.90
N ASP A 352 6.50 -17.85 33.61
CA ASP A 352 5.08 -17.76 33.91
C ASP A 352 4.75 -16.46 34.67
N GLY A 353 3.72 -15.74 34.22
CA GLY A 353 3.30 -14.47 34.84
C GLY A 353 4.09 -13.24 34.39
N PHE A 354 5.09 -13.37 33.51
CA PHE A 354 5.74 -12.21 32.89
C PHE A 354 4.78 -11.41 32.00
N PHE A 355 3.94 -12.11 31.23
CA PHE A 355 2.85 -11.50 30.49
C PHE A 355 1.51 -12.20 30.72
N GLU A 356 0.59 -11.50 31.39
CA GLU A 356 -0.79 -11.95 31.54
C GLU A 356 -1.59 -11.59 30.29
N ARG A 357 -2.39 -12.55 29.80
CA ARG A 357 -3.27 -12.36 28.65
C ARG A 357 -4.26 -11.22 28.94
N PRO A 358 -4.28 -10.14 28.15
CA PRO A 358 -5.20 -9.03 28.34
C PRO A 358 -6.65 -9.45 28.12
N GLY A 359 -7.56 -9.04 29.01
CA GLY A 359 -8.98 -9.40 28.95
C GLY A 359 -9.72 -8.90 27.69
N VAL A 360 -9.18 -7.89 27.00
CA VAL A 360 -9.73 -7.40 25.73
C VAL A 360 -9.74 -8.46 24.63
N LEU A 361 -8.84 -9.46 24.71
CA LEU A 361 -8.81 -10.57 23.76
C LEU A 361 -9.91 -11.60 23.96
N ASP A 362 -10.55 -11.60 25.14
CA ASP A 362 -11.67 -12.50 25.44
C ASP A 362 -13.01 -11.90 24.99
N ARG A 363 -13.00 -10.63 24.58
CA ARG A 363 -14.17 -9.91 24.05
C ARG A 363 -14.42 -10.26 22.59
N SER A 364 -15.70 -10.27 22.21
CA SER A 364 -16.10 -10.38 20.81
C SER A 364 -16.30 -8.98 20.23
N LEU A 365 -15.18 -8.29 19.95
CA LEU A 365 -15.16 -6.89 19.48
C LEU A 365 -16.17 -6.66 18.34
N GLU A 366 -16.17 -7.54 17.35
CA GLU A 366 -17.05 -7.45 16.19
C GLU A 366 -18.53 -7.67 16.54
N SER A 367 -18.86 -8.53 17.51
CA SER A 367 -20.24 -8.73 17.96
C SER A 367 -20.74 -7.55 18.78
N GLU A 368 -19.88 -6.96 19.62
CA GLU A 368 -20.22 -5.79 20.43
C GLU A 368 -20.44 -4.55 19.56
N LEU A 369 -19.58 -4.31 18.56
CA LEU A 369 -19.75 -3.21 17.61
C LEU A 369 -21.02 -3.34 16.76
N ARG A 370 -21.33 -4.55 16.26
CA ARG A 370 -22.59 -4.80 15.55
C ARG A 370 -23.83 -4.62 16.44
N GLY A 371 -23.67 -4.72 17.76
CA GLY A 371 -24.75 -4.53 18.73
C GLY A 371 -25.04 -3.06 19.06
N ALA A 372 -24.26 -2.10 18.52
CA ALA A 372 -24.48 -0.69 18.74
C ALA A 372 -25.85 -0.24 18.18
N SER A 373 -26.57 0.59 18.94
CA SER A 373 -27.90 1.10 18.56
C SER A 373 -27.85 2.15 17.45
N ASP A 374 -26.77 2.91 17.39
CA ASP A 374 -26.57 4.07 16.54
C ASP A 374 -25.07 4.35 16.37
N LEU A 375 -24.74 5.40 15.61
CA LEU A 375 -23.35 5.74 15.28
C LEU A 375 -22.55 6.24 16.49
N ASP A 376 -23.20 6.97 17.41
CA ASP A 376 -22.57 7.48 18.62
C ASP A 376 -22.23 6.35 19.61
N ALA A 377 -23.16 5.39 19.77
CA ALA A 377 -22.93 4.17 20.53
C ALA A 377 -21.80 3.34 19.92
N PHE A 378 -21.77 3.21 18.58
CA PHE A 378 -20.69 2.52 17.87
C PHE A 378 -19.35 3.19 18.15
N ARG A 379 -19.26 4.52 17.98
CA ARG A 379 -18.05 5.29 18.20
C ARG A 379 -17.54 5.16 19.64
N THR A 380 -18.43 5.28 20.63
CA THR A 380 -18.07 5.14 22.06
C THR A 380 -17.51 3.76 22.37
N LEU A 381 -18.16 2.70 21.87
CA LEU A 381 -17.68 1.32 22.03
C LEU A 381 -16.33 1.13 21.34
N TRP A 382 -16.20 1.64 20.12
CA TRP A 382 -14.99 1.57 19.32
C TRP A 382 -13.80 2.23 20.04
N THR A 383 -13.96 3.46 20.53
CA THR A 383 -12.90 4.18 21.26
C THR A 383 -12.46 3.42 22.50
N GLY A 384 -13.41 2.92 23.30
CA GLY A 384 -13.07 2.13 24.48
C GLY A 384 -12.30 0.84 24.15
N MET A 385 -12.65 0.16 23.06
CA MET A 385 -11.91 -1.02 22.59
C MET A 385 -10.53 -0.67 22.05
N ALA A 386 -10.41 0.45 21.32
CA ALA A 386 -9.13 0.94 20.80
C ALA A 386 -8.16 1.28 21.95
N ASP A 387 -8.66 1.99 22.97
CA ASP A 387 -7.87 2.36 24.15
C ASP A 387 -7.41 1.11 24.94
N ASP A 388 -8.32 0.15 25.16
CA ASP A 388 -8.00 -1.12 25.83
C ASP A 388 -6.93 -1.92 25.05
N LEU A 389 -7.04 -1.97 23.71
CA LEU A 389 -6.07 -2.66 22.85
C LEU A 389 -4.73 -1.93 22.79
N ALA A 390 -4.74 -0.60 22.67
CA ALA A 390 -3.52 0.21 22.64
C ALA A 390 -2.72 0.07 23.94
N ALA A 391 -3.37 0.18 25.10
CA ALA A 391 -2.71 -0.01 26.39
C ALA A 391 -2.10 -1.42 26.54
N ALA A 392 -2.80 -2.44 26.02
CA ALA A 392 -2.30 -3.81 26.00
C ALA A 392 -1.12 -4.00 25.04
N LEU A 393 -1.15 -3.36 23.87
CA LEU A 393 -0.07 -3.35 22.88
C LEU A 393 1.16 -2.62 23.39
N ASP A 394 1.01 -1.47 24.04
CA ASP A 394 2.12 -0.75 24.68
C ASP A 394 2.80 -1.62 25.73
N THR A 395 2.01 -2.22 26.64
CA THR A 395 2.53 -3.14 27.65
C THR A 395 3.24 -4.34 27.02
N ALA A 396 2.71 -4.88 25.92
CA ALA A 396 3.35 -5.98 25.19
C ALA A 396 4.65 -5.53 24.53
N GLY A 397 4.67 -4.38 23.86
CA GLY A 397 5.85 -3.80 23.21
C GLY A 397 6.97 -3.53 24.20
N GLU A 398 6.68 -2.95 25.37
CA GLU A 398 7.64 -2.74 26.45
C GLU A 398 8.27 -4.05 26.93
N ARG A 399 7.46 -5.12 27.07
CA ARG A 399 7.94 -6.43 27.52
C ARG A 399 8.73 -7.18 26.46
N ASP A 400 8.35 -7.09 25.18
CA ASP A 400 9.13 -7.63 24.08
C ASP A 400 10.47 -6.90 23.93
N GLY A 401 10.47 -5.57 24.03
CA GLY A 401 11.69 -4.78 24.06
C GLY A 401 12.62 -5.19 25.19
N ALA A 402 12.09 -5.40 26.40
CA ALA A 402 12.85 -5.90 27.54
C ALA A 402 13.42 -7.31 27.33
N LEU A 403 12.68 -8.22 26.68
CA LEU A 403 13.18 -9.55 26.33
C LEU A 403 14.34 -9.49 25.34
N ARG A 404 14.27 -8.60 24.34
CA ARG A 404 15.33 -8.40 23.34
C ARG A 404 16.58 -7.75 23.95
N ALA A 405 16.39 -6.81 24.89
CA ALA A 405 17.47 -6.09 25.55
C ALA A 405 18.07 -6.83 26.75
N TYR A 406 17.46 -7.93 27.22
CA TYR A 406 17.83 -8.58 28.47
C TYR A 406 19.31 -8.97 28.52
N ASP A 407 19.82 -9.62 27.47
CA ASP A 407 21.19 -10.14 27.42
C ASP A 407 22.24 -9.01 27.41
N ASP A 408 21.88 -7.83 26.90
CA ASP A 408 22.76 -6.65 26.88
C ASP A 408 22.83 -5.98 28.27
N VAL A 409 21.78 -6.10 29.08
CA VAL A 409 21.60 -5.36 30.33
C VAL A 409 21.93 -6.19 31.58
N VAL A 410 21.80 -7.51 31.52
CA VAL A 410 21.94 -8.43 32.67
C VAL A 410 23.24 -8.21 33.46
N ASN A 411 24.37 -8.04 32.77
CA ASN A 411 25.69 -7.83 33.38
C ASN A 411 25.80 -6.51 34.17
N ILE A 412 25.00 -5.50 33.79
CA ILE A 412 24.99 -4.19 34.46
C ILE A 412 24.18 -4.31 35.76
N VAL A 413 23.01 -4.94 35.68
CA VAL A 413 22.15 -5.23 36.84
C VAL A 413 22.89 -6.08 37.87
N GLU A 414 23.57 -7.14 37.44
CA GLU A 414 24.37 -8.01 38.33
C GLU A 414 25.47 -7.25 39.05
N ARG A 415 26.21 -6.39 38.34
CA ARG A 415 27.28 -5.58 38.93
C ARG A 415 26.76 -4.61 39.98
N ALA A 416 25.64 -3.95 39.69
CA ALA A 416 25.04 -2.98 40.60
C ALA A 416 24.43 -3.66 41.84
N LEU A 417 23.72 -4.79 41.66
CA LEU A 417 23.24 -5.60 42.80
C LEU A 417 24.39 -6.07 43.70
N ALA A 418 25.52 -6.48 43.11
CA ALA A 418 26.68 -6.92 43.85
C ALA A 418 27.39 -5.80 44.64
N THR A 419 27.40 -4.58 44.10
CA THR A 419 28.13 -3.44 44.67
C THR A 419 27.29 -2.71 45.71
N ASP A 420 26.04 -2.41 45.36
CA ASP A 420 25.17 -1.52 46.11
C ASP A 420 24.08 -2.29 46.87
N GLY A 421 23.88 -3.57 46.56
CA GLY A 421 22.83 -4.40 47.18
C GLY A 421 21.43 -4.14 46.65
N GLU A 422 21.29 -3.10 45.83
CA GLU A 422 20.06 -2.64 45.24
C GLU A 422 20.33 -2.12 43.83
N VAL A 423 19.41 -2.39 42.90
CA VAL A 423 19.39 -1.79 41.56
C VAL A 423 18.11 -1.01 41.42
N THR A 424 18.22 0.27 41.07
CA THR A 424 17.09 1.14 40.78
C THR A 424 16.96 1.39 39.28
N GLU A 425 15.89 2.03 38.83
CA GLU A 425 15.67 2.33 37.41
C GLU A 425 16.83 3.09 36.76
N SER A 426 17.52 3.98 37.50
CA SER A 426 18.63 4.76 36.96
C SER A 426 19.88 3.94 36.63
N ASP A 427 19.98 2.74 37.21
CA ASP A 427 21.12 1.84 37.04
C ASP A 427 20.94 0.92 35.83
N VAL A 428 19.72 0.86 35.29
CA VAL A 428 19.34 0.05 34.13
C VAL A 428 19.32 0.95 32.89
N PRO A 429 20.23 0.76 31.91
CA PRO A 429 20.31 1.60 30.71
C PRO A 429 19.24 1.23 29.67
N TYR A 430 17.98 1.18 30.09
CA TYR A 430 16.82 0.86 29.28
C TYR A 430 15.58 1.56 29.87
N ASP A 431 14.72 2.09 29.01
CA ASP A 431 13.52 2.84 29.42
C ASP A 431 12.27 2.26 28.71
N PRO A 432 11.26 1.76 29.45
CA PRO A 432 11.20 1.66 30.91
C PRO A 432 12.07 0.51 31.45
N ALA A 433 12.79 0.74 32.56
CA ALA A 433 13.67 -0.25 33.18
C ALA A 433 12.92 -1.41 33.86
N GLU A 434 11.72 -1.14 34.37
CA GLU A 434 10.94 -2.05 35.20
C GLU A 434 10.71 -3.45 34.59
N PRO A 435 10.31 -3.61 33.31
CA PRO A 435 10.12 -4.93 32.71
C PRO A 435 11.39 -5.80 32.71
N ILE A 436 12.57 -5.23 32.47
CA ILE A 436 13.86 -5.94 32.56
C ILE A 436 14.11 -6.38 34.00
N MET A 437 13.87 -5.49 34.97
CA MET A 437 14.06 -5.80 36.39
C MET A 437 13.15 -6.94 36.84
N ARG A 438 11.86 -6.90 36.48
CA ARG A 438 10.91 -7.99 36.77
C ARG A 438 11.36 -9.31 36.14
N LEU A 439 11.82 -9.28 34.88
CA LEU A 439 12.34 -10.46 34.21
C LEU A 439 13.55 -11.03 34.94
N TYR A 440 14.46 -10.17 35.39
CA TYR A 440 15.65 -10.55 36.14
C TYR A 440 15.31 -11.19 37.49
N ALA A 441 14.46 -10.56 38.31
CA ALA A 441 14.01 -11.14 39.59
C ALA A 441 13.28 -12.47 39.41
N HIS A 442 12.55 -12.64 38.31
CA HIS A 442 11.89 -13.92 38.05
C HIS A 442 12.89 -15.02 37.68
N ARG A 443 13.90 -14.70 36.86
CA ARG A 443 14.96 -15.64 36.46
C ARG A 443 15.93 -15.98 37.61
N ASN A 444 16.02 -15.12 38.63
CA ASN A 444 16.93 -15.24 39.76
C ASN A 444 16.16 -15.21 41.10
N PRO A 445 15.74 -16.37 41.64
CA PRO A 445 14.87 -16.47 42.81
C PRO A 445 15.38 -15.79 44.08
N GLU A 446 16.70 -15.58 44.18
CA GLU A 446 17.40 -14.91 45.27
C GLU A 446 17.31 -13.38 45.23
N VAL A 447 16.72 -12.81 44.17
CA VAL A 447 16.55 -11.37 43.99
C VAL A 447 15.07 -11.00 44.03
N GLY A 448 14.70 -10.15 44.99
CA GLY A 448 13.35 -9.63 45.12
C GLY A 448 13.13 -8.38 44.26
N PHE A 449 11.97 -8.28 43.60
CA PHE A 449 11.52 -7.06 42.94
C PHE A 449 10.52 -6.30 43.80
N MET A 450 10.72 -4.99 43.96
CA MET A 450 9.84 -4.10 44.70
C MET A 450 8.96 -3.25 43.75
N PRO A 451 7.66 -3.53 43.60
CA PRO A 451 6.82 -2.81 42.64
C PRO A 451 6.46 -1.37 43.07
N GLY A 452 6.45 -1.06 44.37
CA GLY A 452 6.12 0.28 44.87
C GLY A 452 7.24 1.32 44.71
N ARG A 453 8.46 0.84 44.45
CA ARG A 453 9.66 1.60 44.12
C ARG A 453 10.47 0.64 43.24
N PRO A 454 10.36 0.72 41.91
CA PRO A 454 10.97 -0.26 41.00
C PRO A 454 12.45 -0.43 41.32
N ALA A 455 12.75 -1.52 42.02
CA ALA A 455 14.05 -1.82 42.57
C ALA A 455 14.22 -3.33 42.67
N LEU A 456 15.43 -3.80 42.40
CA LEU A 456 15.87 -5.16 42.69
C LEU A 456 16.69 -5.15 43.97
N THR A 457 16.43 -6.08 44.87
CA THR A 457 17.18 -6.22 46.12
C THR A 457 17.62 -7.67 46.28
N GLN A 458 18.89 -7.87 46.60
CA GLN A 458 19.41 -9.19 46.94
C GLN A 458 19.33 -9.41 48.45
N ASP A 459 19.10 -10.65 48.89
CA ASP A 459 19.02 -10.96 50.33
C ASP A 459 20.28 -10.50 51.08
N THR A 460 20.06 -9.74 52.16
CA THR A 460 21.03 -8.82 52.77
C THR A 460 22.29 -9.43 53.43
N GLU A 461 22.50 -10.74 53.40
CA GLU A 461 23.57 -11.38 54.20
C GLU A 461 24.99 -11.22 53.61
N VAL A 462 25.17 -10.89 52.33
CA VAL A 462 26.49 -10.98 51.65
C VAL A 462 26.95 -9.69 50.96
N ILE A 463 26.12 -8.64 50.95
CA ILE A 463 26.35 -7.39 50.18
C ILE A 463 27.59 -6.64 50.69
N GLY A 464 28.54 -6.36 49.78
CA GLY A 464 29.75 -5.56 50.05
C GLY A 464 30.73 -6.15 51.08
N GLN A 465 30.47 -7.37 51.57
CA GLN A 465 31.30 -8.01 52.56
C GLN A 465 32.47 -8.74 51.89
N GLN A 466 33.64 -8.58 52.50
CA GLN A 466 34.85 -9.28 52.11
C GLN A 466 35.11 -10.41 53.10
N PHE A 467 35.45 -11.59 52.58
CA PHE A 467 35.75 -12.78 53.36
C PHE A 467 37.18 -13.27 53.10
N GLY A 468 37.74 -13.99 54.07
CA GLY A 468 39.00 -14.71 53.93
C GLY A 468 38.78 -16.09 53.32
N LEU A 469 39.57 -16.44 52.31
CA LEU A 469 39.57 -17.77 51.71
C LEU A 469 40.93 -18.43 51.88
N ALA A 470 40.98 -19.54 52.61
CA ALA A 470 42.17 -20.38 52.73
C ALA A 470 42.05 -21.61 51.83
N VAL A 471 43.10 -21.93 51.10
CA VAL A 471 43.18 -23.13 50.25
C VAL A 471 44.31 -23.99 50.78
N ASP A 472 43.95 -25.12 51.37
CA ASP A 472 44.86 -26.18 51.79
C ASP A 472 45.11 -27.09 50.58
N VAL A 473 46.36 -27.09 50.09
CA VAL A 473 46.77 -27.91 48.95
C VAL A 473 47.64 -29.06 49.44
N GLN A 474 47.37 -30.26 48.95
CA GLN A 474 48.16 -31.47 49.18
C GLN A 474 48.65 -32.04 47.85
N LEU A 475 49.94 -32.37 47.78
CA LEU A 475 50.58 -33.06 46.66
C LEU A 475 50.64 -34.56 46.95
N ASP A 476 50.31 -35.38 45.95
CA ASP A 476 50.41 -36.83 46.02
C ASP A 476 51.09 -37.39 44.75
N PRO A 477 52.35 -37.85 44.81
CA PRO A 477 53.16 -38.08 46.01
C PRO A 477 53.65 -36.77 46.68
N PRO A 478 54.00 -36.80 47.98
CA PRO A 478 54.47 -35.61 48.70
C PRO A 478 55.87 -35.20 48.23
N GLU A 479 55.96 -34.11 47.47
CA GLU A 479 57.21 -33.52 46.95
C GLU A 479 57.30 -32.01 47.20
N THR A 480 58.49 -31.42 47.00
CA THR A 480 58.67 -29.96 47.08
C THR A 480 58.39 -29.32 45.72
N ARG A 481 57.34 -28.50 45.60
CA ARG A 481 56.88 -27.90 44.34
C ARG A 481 56.31 -26.50 44.53
N ASP A 482 56.37 -25.67 43.48
CA ASP A 482 55.68 -24.39 43.45
C ASP A 482 54.22 -24.60 43.04
N VAL A 483 53.28 -24.24 43.91
CA VAL A 483 51.85 -24.36 43.65
C VAL A 483 51.23 -22.99 43.45
N THR A 484 50.49 -22.82 42.35
CA THR A 484 49.70 -21.63 42.05
C THR A 484 48.23 -21.92 42.33
N VAL A 485 47.60 -21.07 43.15
CA VAL A 485 46.16 -21.06 43.37
C VAL A 485 45.57 -19.81 42.71
N ALA A 486 44.54 -20.01 41.91
CA ALA A 486 43.74 -18.98 41.29
C ALA A 486 42.31 -19.03 41.87
N VAL A 487 41.82 -17.89 42.35
CA VAL A 487 40.44 -17.73 42.80
C VAL A 487 39.78 -16.75 41.84
N THR A 488 38.82 -17.24 41.07
CA THR A 488 38.02 -16.42 40.16
C THR A 488 36.66 -16.17 40.78
N ILE A 489 36.29 -14.89 40.89
CA ILE A 489 34.97 -14.46 41.34
C ILE A 489 34.55 -13.26 40.49
N ARG A 490 33.36 -13.33 39.88
CA ARG A 490 32.78 -12.23 39.09
C ARG A 490 33.77 -11.62 38.08
N ASP A 491 34.45 -12.49 37.30
CA ASP A 491 35.48 -12.16 36.30
C ASP A 491 36.81 -11.57 36.83
N GLU A 492 36.96 -11.40 38.14
CA GLU A 492 38.24 -11.04 38.75
C GLU A 492 38.97 -12.32 39.21
N THR A 493 40.20 -12.53 38.73
CA THR A 493 41.04 -13.66 39.15
C THR A 493 42.18 -13.20 40.05
N HIS A 494 42.14 -13.62 41.30
CA HIS A 494 43.25 -13.46 42.24
C HIS A 494 44.17 -14.68 42.16
N ARG A 495 45.47 -14.46 41.93
CA ARG A 495 46.47 -15.54 41.87
C ARG A 495 47.51 -15.39 42.97
N ARG A 496 47.90 -16.51 43.60
CA ARG A 496 49.04 -16.60 44.51
C ARG A 496 49.81 -17.88 44.26
N THR A 497 51.14 -17.76 44.18
CA THR A 497 52.07 -18.89 44.03
C THR A 497 52.89 -19.06 45.30
N ARG A 498 53.10 -20.31 45.74
CA ARG A 498 53.87 -20.63 46.93
C ARG A 498 54.53 -22.01 46.81
N THR A 499 55.79 -22.11 47.21
CA THR A 499 56.49 -23.39 47.39
C THR A 499 55.91 -24.18 48.55
N LEU A 500 55.49 -25.43 48.29
CA LEU A 500 54.94 -26.37 49.28
C LEU A 500 55.86 -27.58 49.43
N GLU A 501 56.02 -28.09 50.66
CA GLU A 501 56.72 -29.35 50.95
C GLU A 501 55.66 -30.45 51.16
N GLY A 502 55.14 -31.01 50.08
CA GLY A 502 54.09 -32.04 50.06
C GLY A 502 52.69 -31.54 50.43
N SER A 503 52.55 -30.54 51.30
CA SER A 503 51.28 -29.87 51.59
C SER A 503 51.48 -28.45 52.13
N GLY A 504 50.46 -27.60 52.02
CA GLY A 504 50.46 -26.31 52.69
C GLY A 504 49.24 -25.44 52.38
N ARG A 505 49.18 -24.28 53.03
CA ARG A 505 48.05 -23.36 52.98
C ARG A 505 48.38 -22.09 52.20
N ILE A 506 47.50 -21.70 51.28
CA ILE A 506 47.53 -20.43 50.55
C ILE A 506 46.26 -19.66 50.89
N GLY A 507 46.40 -18.51 51.57
CA GLY A 507 45.29 -17.65 51.97
C GLY A 507 45.08 -16.51 50.99
N PHE A 508 43.84 -16.03 50.89
CA PHE A 508 43.40 -14.82 50.22
C PHE A 508 42.57 -14.01 51.20
N ASP A 509 42.92 -12.74 51.37
CA ASP A 509 42.21 -11.82 52.25
C ASP A 509 41.45 -10.83 51.37
N GLY A 510 40.24 -10.44 51.77
CA GLY A 510 39.53 -9.35 51.10
C GLY A 510 38.71 -9.76 49.86
N ILE A 511 38.34 -11.04 49.72
CA ILE A 511 37.59 -11.52 48.55
C ILE A 511 36.11 -11.19 48.72
N LEU A 512 35.49 -10.55 47.73
CA LEU A 512 34.05 -10.22 47.77
C LEU A 512 33.21 -11.50 47.88
N GLY A 513 32.11 -11.44 48.62
CA GLY A 513 31.20 -12.59 48.71
C GLY A 513 30.43 -12.86 47.43
N GLY A 514 30.18 -14.14 47.14
CA GLY A 514 29.54 -14.61 45.90
C GLY A 514 29.98 -16.03 45.51
N GLN A 515 29.57 -16.49 44.32
CA GLN A 515 30.10 -17.74 43.75
C GLN A 515 31.55 -17.54 43.31
N ALA A 516 32.43 -18.44 43.74
CA ALA A 516 33.85 -18.42 43.44
C ALA A 516 34.31 -19.77 42.92
N THR A 517 35.19 -19.73 41.93
CA THR A 517 35.89 -20.87 41.38
C THR A 517 37.33 -20.85 41.89
N VAL A 518 37.76 -21.92 42.56
CA VAL A 518 39.12 -22.06 43.10
C VAL A 518 39.84 -23.14 42.31
N ALA A 519 40.89 -22.75 41.59
CA ALA A 519 41.76 -23.65 40.85
C ALA A 519 43.16 -23.70 41.47
N ALA A 520 43.76 -24.88 41.54
CA ALA A 520 45.14 -25.08 41.97
C ALA A 520 45.91 -25.91 40.93
N SER A 521 47.16 -25.52 40.66
CA SER A 521 48.09 -26.22 39.77
C SER A 521 49.51 -26.16 40.33
N ALA A 522 50.32 -27.18 40.06
CA ALA A 522 51.76 -27.16 40.36
C ALA A 522 52.56 -26.61 39.17
N ASP A 523 53.84 -26.32 39.40
CA ASP A 523 54.84 -25.95 38.39
C ASP A 523 55.34 -27.16 37.57
N ASP A 524 55.03 -28.37 38.01
CA ASP A 524 55.27 -29.64 37.31
C ASP A 524 53.95 -30.15 36.74
N ASP A 525 53.92 -30.30 35.41
CA ASP A 525 52.75 -30.68 34.62
C ASP A 525 52.30 -32.12 34.88
N ARG A 526 53.13 -32.96 35.51
CA ARG A 526 52.72 -34.28 35.98
C ARG A 526 51.68 -34.20 37.08
N PHE A 527 51.59 -33.12 37.85
CA PHE A 527 50.49 -32.92 38.80
C PHE A 527 49.31 -32.26 38.08
N GLY A 528 48.19 -32.97 38.01
CA GLY A 528 46.96 -32.44 37.42
C GLY A 528 46.46 -31.17 38.12
N SER A 529 45.76 -30.30 37.40
CA SER A 529 45.07 -29.16 38.02
C SER A 529 43.76 -29.60 38.68
N ARG A 530 43.41 -28.98 39.81
CA ARG A 530 42.11 -29.19 40.46
C ARG A 530 41.34 -27.91 40.58
N GLU A 531 40.05 -27.98 40.26
CA GLU A 531 39.11 -26.89 40.34
C GLU A 531 37.93 -27.27 41.25
N THR A 532 37.43 -26.31 42.01
CA THR A 532 36.20 -26.47 42.78
C THR A 532 35.42 -25.18 42.83
N GLU A 533 34.09 -25.28 42.78
CA GLU A 533 33.17 -24.16 42.93
C GLU A 533 32.67 -24.09 44.38
N LEU A 534 32.58 -22.89 44.91
CA LEU A 534 32.04 -22.63 46.25
C LEU A 534 31.33 -21.30 46.33
N THR A 535 30.39 -21.20 47.27
CA THR A 535 29.79 -19.92 47.66
C THR A 535 30.55 -19.33 48.85
N LEU A 536 31.09 -18.13 48.67
CA LEU A 536 31.83 -17.38 49.68
C LEU A 536 30.88 -16.46 50.44
N ASP A 537 30.31 -16.97 51.52
CA ASP A 537 29.33 -16.34 52.41
C ASP A 537 29.88 -16.02 53.81
N ARG A 538 31.10 -16.51 54.09
CA ARG A 538 31.88 -16.37 55.33
C ARG A 538 33.32 -16.79 55.05
N ASP A 539 34.20 -16.59 56.01
CA ASP A 539 35.57 -17.13 55.91
C ASP A 539 35.55 -18.65 55.72
N ARG A 540 36.24 -19.15 54.69
CA ARG A 540 36.19 -20.56 54.27
C ARG A 540 37.59 -21.13 54.10
N THR A 541 37.68 -22.45 54.34
CA THR A 541 38.85 -23.25 53.97
C THR A 541 38.43 -24.33 52.98
N VAL A 542 39.18 -24.44 51.88
CA VAL A 542 39.00 -25.45 50.83
C VAL A 542 40.20 -26.38 50.84
N ASN A 543 39.97 -27.67 50.65
CA ASN A 543 41.05 -28.65 50.50
C ASN A 543 41.10 -29.09 49.03
N LEU A 544 42.27 -28.95 48.39
CA LEU A 544 42.53 -29.41 47.04
C LEU A 544 43.70 -30.40 47.07
N GLN A 545 43.54 -31.55 46.42
CA GLN A 545 44.60 -32.56 46.30
C GLN A 545 45.05 -32.65 44.84
N LEU A 546 46.29 -32.25 44.58
CA LEU A 546 46.93 -32.42 43.28
C LEU A 546 47.64 -33.77 43.28
N SER A 547 47.13 -34.70 42.49
CA SER A 547 47.73 -36.02 42.31
C SER A 547 48.57 -36.01 41.04
N GLU A 548 49.65 -36.79 41.03
CA GLU A 548 50.37 -37.11 39.81
C GLU A 548 49.44 -37.85 38.84
N GLU A 549 49.32 -37.33 37.64
CA GLU A 549 48.57 -37.87 36.52
C GLU A 549 49.55 -38.41 35.48
N THR A 550 49.28 -39.63 35.02
CA THR A 550 50.05 -40.24 33.95
C THR A 550 49.94 -39.42 32.66
N ALA A 551 50.90 -39.56 31.73
CA ALA A 551 50.83 -38.90 30.43
C ALA A 551 49.54 -39.26 29.67
N ILE A 552 49.01 -40.48 29.86
CA ILE A 552 47.75 -40.94 29.28
C ILE A 552 46.57 -40.15 29.87
N GLU A 553 46.46 -40.09 31.20
CA GLU A 553 45.36 -39.37 31.87
C GLU A 553 45.30 -37.89 31.47
N ARG A 554 46.47 -37.25 31.28
CA ARG A 554 46.56 -35.85 30.86
C ARG A 554 46.22 -35.63 29.39
N LEU A 555 46.75 -36.46 28.50
CA LEU A 555 46.60 -36.27 27.04
C LEU A 555 45.28 -36.84 26.49
N CYS A 556 44.68 -37.82 27.16
CA CYS A 556 43.48 -38.52 26.69
C CYS A 556 42.18 -38.03 27.35
N ALA A 557 42.24 -37.04 28.24
CA ALA A 557 41.07 -36.48 28.90
C ALA A 557 40.01 -36.03 27.88
N GLY A 558 38.85 -36.70 27.88
CA GLY A 558 37.71 -36.39 27.01
C GLY A 558 37.77 -36.98 25.59
N VAL A 559 38.87 -37.60 25.18
CA VAL A 559 39.06 -38.16 23.83
C VAL A 559 39.47 -39.64 23.78
N GLU A 560 39.77 -40.24 24.94
CA GLU A 560 40.28 -41.61 25.12
C GLU A 560 39.57 -42.65 24.24
N THR A 561 38.24 -42.75 24.32
CA THR A 561 37.48 -43.76 23.57
C THR A 561 37.64 -43.65 22.05
N ASN A 562 37.72 -42.43 21.52
CA ASN A 562 37.91 -42.21 20.09
C ASN A 562 39.37 -42.50 19.69
N ALA A 563 40.32 -42.14 20.54
CA ALA A 563 41.73 -42.42 20.31
C ALA A 563 42.05 -43.91 20.35
N GLU A 564 41.44 -44.70 21.24
CA GLU A 564 41.59 -46.17 21.27
C GLU A 564 41.11 -46.83 19.96
N LEU A 565 40.00 -46.35 19.41
CA LEU A 565 39.47 -46.84 18.13
C LEU A 565 40.43 -46.51 16.98
N LEU A 566 40.91 -45.26 16.92
CA LEU A 566 41.86 -44.83 15.91
C LEU A 566 43.18 -45.58 16.02
N LEU A 567 43.69 -45.81 17.24
CA LEU A 567 44.91 -46.56 17.49
C LEU A 567 44.83 -47.95 16.84
N THR A 568 43.69 -48.64 16.95
CA THR A 568 43.49 -49.97 16.33
C THR A 568 43.64 -49.94 14.80
N GLU A 569 43.36 -48.79 14.17
CA GLU A 569 43.47 -48.62 12.71
C GLU A 569 44.90 -48.26 12.26
N VAL A 570 45.64 -47.50 13.08
CA VAL A 570 46.95 -46.95 12.70
C VAL A 570 48.15 -47.61 13.41
N GLU A 571 47.92 -48.56 14.32
CA GLU A 571 48.96 -49.20 15.15
C GLU A 571 50.14 -49.76 14.33
N ASP A 572 49.85 -50.44 13.21
CA ASP A 572 50.87 -51.01 12.34
C ASP A 572 51.76 -49.92 11.71
N ASP A 573 51.17 -48.81 11.28
CA ASP A 573 51.88 -47.69 10.66
C ASP A 573 52.72 -46.91 11.69
N ILE A 574 52.19 -46.71 12.90
CA ILE A 574 52.91 -46.11 14.03
C ILE A 574 54.11 -46.99 14.42
N THR A 575 53.89 -48.31 14.52
CA THR A 575 54.96 -49.27 14.86
C THR A 575 56.06 -49.27 13.80
N ALA A 576 55.69 -49.36 12.51
CA ALA A 576 56.65 -49.32 11.41
C ALA A 576 57.45 -48.00 11.40
N ARG A 577 56.81 -46.88 11.74
CA ARG A 577 57.49 -45.58 11.85
C ARG A 577 58.48 -45.56 13.02
N TYR A 578 58.08 -46.05 14.19
CA TYR A 578 58.98 -46.12 15.35
C TYR A 578 60.17 -47.05 15.10
N GLU A 579 59.98 -48.18 14.41
CA GLU A 579 61.07 -49.07 14.02
C GLU A 579 62.11 -48.39 13.11
N SER A 580 61.70 -47.44 12.27
CA SER A 580 62.62 -46.62 11.47
C SER A 580 63.33 -45.55 12.31
N GLU A 581 62.53 -44.69 12.95
CA GLU A 581 63.00 -43.45 13.54
C GLU A 581 63.56 -43.63 14.96
N GLN A 582 63.07 -44.65 15.69
CA GLN A 582 63.41 -44.96 17.09
C GLN A 582 62.94 -43.90 18.11
N TYR A 583 62.08 -42.99 17.66
CA TYR A 583 61.29 -42.05 18.46
C TYR A 583 60.06 -41.65 17.63
N LEU A 584 59.03 -41.12 18.29
CA LEU A 584 57.89 -40.51 17.61
C LEU A 584 57.59 -39.14 18.22
N THR A 585 57.12 -38.24 17.38
CA THR A 585 56.55 -36.96 17.81
C THR A 585 55.21 -36.73 17.12
N ASP A 586 54.33 -35.97 17.74
CA ASP A 586 53.03 -35.56 17.17
C ASP A 586 53.16 -34.72 15.89
N GLY A 587 54.29 -34.05 15.67
CA GLY A 587 54.60 -33.39 14.38
C GLY A 587 54.88 -34.36 13.21
N MET A 588 54.93 -35.67 13.44
CA MET A 588 55.07 -36.66 12.36
C MET A 588 53.71 -36.95 11.72
N ASP A 589 53.69 -37.15 10.40
CA ASP A 589 52.47 -37.63 9.72
C ASP A 589 52.24 -39.11 10.07
N LEU A 590 51.25 -39.33 10.93
CA LEU A 590 50.82 -40.63 11.47
C LEU A 590 49.43 -41.05 10.98
N GLY A 591 48.82 -40.30 10.07
CA GLY A 591 47.48 -40.62 9.53
C GLY A 591 46.33 -40.45 10.51
N VAL A 592 46.55 -39.74 11.63
CA VAL A 592 45.57 -39.42 12.67
C VAL A 592 45.26 -37.92 12.62
N GLN A 593 44.03 -37.52 12.95
CA GLN A 593 43.68 -36.10 13.06
C GLN A 593 44.42 -35.48 14.26
N ASP A 594 44.94 -34.27 14.09
CA ASP A 594 45.79 -33.58 15.08
C ASP A 594 45.20 -33.58 16.50
N GLU A 595 43.87 -33.48 16.65
CA GLU A 595 43.18 -33.49 17.95
C GLU A 595 43.28 -34.82 18.72
N TYR A 596 43.57 -35.94 18.05
CA TYR A 596 43.72 -37.27 18.67
C TYR A 596 45.17 -37.77 18.66
N THR A 597 46.06 -37.19 17.86
CA THR A 597 47.44 -37.68 17.63
C THR A 597 48.23 -37.87 18.92
N GLN A 598 48.17 -36.90 19.84
CA GLN A 598 48.90 -36.97 21.12
C GLN A 598 48.40 -38.09 22.03
N CYS A 599 47.09 -38.27 22.16
CA CYS A 599 46.50 -39.36 22.93
C CYS A 599 46.78 -40.73 22.29
N VAL A 600 46.66 -40.86 20.95
CA VAL A 600 46.99 -42.09 20.23
C VAL A 600 48.46 -42.48 20.44
N LEU A 601 49.38 -41.52 20.37
CA LEU A 601 50.80 -41.76 20.66
C LEU A 601 51.04 -42.21 22.10
N ALA A 602 50.36 -41.60 23.07
CA ALA A 602 50.48 -41.96 24.48
C ALA A 602 49.96 -43.38 24.75
N LEU A 603 48.79 -43.73 24.21
CA LEU A 603 48.19 -45.06 24.32
C LEU A 603 49.06 -46.13 23.65
N TRP A 604 49.58 -45.85 22.45
CA TRP A 604 50.50 -46.77 21.76
C TRP A 604 51.79 -46.97 22.54
N ALA A 605 52.38 -45.89 23.05
CA ALA A 605 53.62 -45.94 23.83
C ALA A 605 53.45 -46.80 25.09
N ASP A 606 52.33 -46.67 25.79
CA ASP A 606 52.02 -47.49 26.97
C ASP A 606 51.93 -48.98 26.61
N ASN A 607 51.20 -49.32 25.55
CA ASN A 607 51.11 -50.69 25.03
C ASN A 607 52.48 -51.26 24.61
N ALA A 608 53.35 -50.42 24.05
CA ALA A 608 54.70 -50.78 23.62
C ALA A 608 55.74 -50.78 24.75
N GLY A 609 55.38 -50.35 25.97
CA GLY A 609 56.31 -50.22 27.10
C GLY A 609 57.35 -49.10 26.91
N LEU A 610 57.00 -48.06 26.16
CA LEU A 610 57.83 -46.88 25.88
C LEU A 610 57.46 -45.72 26.80
N SER A 611 58.34 -44.74 26.92
CA SER A 611 58.11 -43.55 27.74
C SER A 611 57.58 -42.39 26.90
N VAL A 612 56.68 -41.63 27.50
CA VAL A 612 56.07 -40.44 26.89
C VAL A 612 56.50 -39.22 27.68
N GLN A 613 57.13 -38.25 27.01
CA GLN A 613 57.42 -36.92 27.56
C GLN A 613 56.50 -35.90 26.90
N VAL A 614 55.80 -35.12 27.72
CA VAL A 614 55.04 -33.95 27.27
C VAL A 614 55.97 -32.74 27.36
N GLU A 615 56.12 -32.04 26.24
CA GLU A 615 56.78 -30.73 26.16
C GLU A 615 55.71 -29.66 25.85
N THR A 616 56.05 -28.38 26.00
CA THR A 616 55.07 -27.26 26.00
C THR A 616 54.09 -27.26 24.83
N ASP A 617 54.49 -27.74 23.65
CA ASP A 617 53.63 -27.83 22.45
C ASP A 617 53.79 -29.16 21.68
N SER A 618 54.36 -30.21 22.29
CA SER A 618 54.60 -31.48 21.57
C SER A 618 54.73 -32.68 22.50
N VAL A 619 54.47 -33.87 21.96
CA VAL A 619 54.68 -35.14 22.67
C VAL A 619 55.86 -35.89 22.06
N LEU A 620 56.77 -36.38 22.91
CA LEU A 620 57.90 -37.23 22.51
C LEU A 620 57.74 -38.64 23.09
N VAL A 621 57.66 -39.63 22.21
CA VAL A 621 57.68 -41.05 22.58
C VAL A 621 59.07 -41.63 22.32
N TYR A 622 59.67 -42.26 23.32
CA TYR A 622 61.04 -42.78 23.25
C TYR A 622 61.28 -43.97 24.20
N ASP A 623 62.31 -44.77 23.90
CA ASP A 623 62.82 -45.83 24.79
C ASP A 623 63.75 -45.22 25.85
N ARG A 624 63.19 -44.97 27.05
CA ARG A 624 63.94 -44.35 28.17
C ARG A 624 65.15 -45.17 28.58
N GLN A 625 65.05 -46.49 28.65
CA GLN A 625 66.16 -47.33 29.09
C GLN A 625 67.33 -47.27 28.10
N ARG A 626 67.03 -47.28 26.80
CA ARG A 626 68.05 -47.14 25.76
C ARG A 626 68.70 -45.77 25.79
N MET A 627 67.90 -44.72 25.92
CA MET A 627 68.40 -43.34 25.99
C MET A 627 69.26 -43.15 27.24
N GLN A 628 68.84 -43.68 28.38
CA GLN A 628 69.63 -43.68 29.62
C GLN A 628 70.96 -44.40 29.43
N ASN A 629 70.97 -45.62 28.89
CA ASN A 629 72.22 -46.36 28.64
C ASN A 629 73.15 -45.59 27.70
N GLN A 630 72.62 -44.99 26.62
CA GLN A 630 73.40 -44.15 25.70
C GLN A 630 73.98 -42.92 26.39
N LEU A 631 73.20 -42.24 27.23
CA LEU A 631 73.63 -41.06 27.97
C LEU A 631 74.66 -41.39 29.05
N VAL A 632 74.47 -42.50 29.78
CA VAL A 632 75.43 -43.01 30.77
C VAL A 632 76.74 -43.36 30.08
N ASP A 633 76.73 -44.22 29.06
CA ASP A 633 77.92 -44.62 28.32
C ASP A 633 78.67 -43.40 27.74
N LEU A 634 77.92 -42.44 27.19
CA LEU A 634 78.48 -41.22 26.62
C LEU A 634 79.11 -40.33 27.68
N THR A 635 78.42 -40.13 28.81
CA THR A 635 78.88 -39.30 29.92
C THR A 635 80.14 -39.90 30.55
N GLU A 636 80.14 -41.20 30.83
CA GLU A 636 81.30 -41.91 31.38
C GLU A 636 82.50 -41.91 30.43
N GLN A 637 82.28 -42.06 29.11
CA GLN A 637 83.36 -42.07 28.12
C GLN A 637 83.96 -40.69 27.83
N ARG A 638 83.16 -39.61 27.92
CA ARG A 638 83.56 -38.28 27.44
C ARG A 638 83.78 -37.25 28.54
N VAL A 639 83.11 -37.37 29.69
CA VAL A 639 83.27 -36.46 30.82
C VAL A 639 84.43 -36.95 31.69
N GLY A 640 84.44 -38.21 32.12
CA GLY A 640 85.56 -38.80 32.88
C GLY A 640 86.12 -37.91 34.01
N ASP A 641 87.42 -38.03 34.31
CA ASP A 641 88.02 -37.39 35.50
C ASP A 641 88.20 -35.85 35.44
N ALA A 642 87.88 -35.16 34.33
CA ALA A 642 88.05 -33.69 34.21
C ALA A 642 87.36 -33.03 33.00
N GLY A 643 86.34 -33.65 32.40
CA GLY A 643 85.68 -33.16 31.19
C GLY A 643 84.39 -32.38 31.43
N GLU A 644 83.87 -31.78 30.36
CA GLU A 644 82.52 -31.23 30.26
C GLU A 644 81.85 -31.71 28.96
N LEU A 645 80.54 -31.87 28.98
CA LEU A 645 79.76 -32.23 27.80
C LEU A 645 78.42 -31.48 27.79
N ALA A 646 78.23 -30.64 26.77
CA ALA A 646 77.00 -29.87 26.58
C ALA A 646 75.83 -30.75 26.13
N TYR A 647 74.63 -30.47 26.66
CA TYR A 647 73.40 -31.20 26.31
C TYR A 647 73.05 -31.08 24.82
N GLU A 648 73.30 -29.91 24.22
CA GLU A 648 73.17 -29.69 22.78
C GLU A 648 74.02 -30.69 21.97
N THR A 649 75.27 -30.94 22.40
CA THR A 649 76.15 -31.89 21.72
C THR A 649 75.66 -33.33 21.87
N MET A 650 75.10 -33.69 23.04
CA MET A 650 74.47 -35.00 23.26
C MET A 650 73.29 -35.19 22.30
N ARG A 651 72.39 -34.20 22.24
CA ARG A 651 71.21 -34.20 21.36
C ARG A 651 71.59 -34.31 19.88
N GLU A 652 72.48 -33.45 19.38
CA GLU A 652 72.73 -33.36 17.94
C GLU A 652 73.56 -34.52 17.35
N ARG A 653 74.44 -35.12 18.15
CA ARG A 653 75.43 -36.08 17.63
C ARG A 653 75.22 -37.52 18.05
N PHE A 654 74.52 -37.75 19.16
CA PHE A 654 74.49 -39.06 19.81
C PHE A 654 73.08 -39.58 20.04
N LEU A 655 72.14 -38.69 20.30
CA LEU A 655 70.74 -39.05 20.47
C LEU A 655 70.00 -38.99 19.13
N LYS A 656 69.18 -40.01 18.88
CA LYS A 656 68.15 -39.96 17.84
C LYS A 656 66.93 -39.10 18.23
N PRO A 657 66.36 -39.24 19.45
CA PRO A 657 65.22 -38.40 19.83
C PRO A 657 65.63 -36.94 20.01
N PRO A 658 64.79 -35.97 19.61
CA PRO A 658 65.01 -34.55 19.83
C PRO A 658 64.74 -34.15 21.29
N ALA A 659 65.52 -34.69 22.22
CA ALA A 659 65.30 -34.50 23.66
C ALA A 659 65.68 -33.09 24.14
N SER A 660 64.81 -32.47 24.93
CA SER A 660 65.12 -31.22 25.64
C SER A 660 66.24 -31.39 26.66
N ASP A 661 66.90 -30.28 26.99
CA ASP A 661 67.97 -30.24 28.01
C ASP A 661 67.44 -30.67 29.39
N ALA A 662 66.17 -30.34 29.69
CA ALA A 662 65.47 -30.77 30.89
C ALA A 662 65.31 -32.30 30.94
N LEU A 663 64.94 -32.93 29.83
CA LEU A 663 64.81 -34.39 29.74
C LEU A 663 66.14 -35.11 29.90
N ILE A 664 67.21 -34.61 29.24
CA ILE A 664 68.55 -35.19 29.37
C ILE A 664 69.03 -35.08 30.82
N ARG A 665 68.80 -33.92 31.46
CA ARG A 665 69.13 -33.69 32.86
C ARG A 665 68.37 -34.61 33.80
N ASP A 666 67.06 -34.78 33.60
CA ASP A 666 66.22 -35.68 34.41
C ASP A 666 66.74 -37.12 34.34
N ILE A 667 66.98 -37.63 33.13
CA ILE A 667 67.45 -39.01 32.95
C ILE A 667 68.81 -39.23 33.61
N LEU A 668 69.73 -38.27 33.50
CA LEU A 668 71.05 -38.35 34.13
C LEU A 668 70.99 -38.20 35.65
N ALA A 669 70.12 -37.34 36.19
CA ALA A 669 69.94 -37.15 37.63
C ALA A 669 69.44 -38.42 38.32
N GLN A 670 68.69 -39.24 37.59
CA GLN A 670 68.15 -40.51 38.07
C GLN A 670 69.04 -41.73 37.73
N ALA A 671 70.09 -41.55 36.93
CA ALA A 671 70.96 -42.64 36.51
C ALA A 671 72.07 -42.93 37.53
N GLU A 672 72.40 -44.21 37.72
CA GLU A 672 73.57 -44.62 38.47
C GLU A 672 74.83 -44.48 37.59
N LEU A 673 75.57 -43.38 37.77
CA LEU A 673 76.84 -43.14 37.09
C LEU A 673 78.00 -43.68 37.94
N SER A 674 79.02 -44.25 37.28
CA SER A 674 80.26 -44.69 37.96
C SER A 674 81.24 -43.55 38.25
N ILE A 675 80.91 -42.33 37.82
CA ILE A 675 81.67 -41.10 38.02
C ILE A 675 80.81 -40.05 38.73
N ASP A 676 81.43 -39.21 39.55
CA ASP A 676 80.75 -38.07 40.19
C ASP A 676 80.64 -36.91 39.19
N VAL A 677 79.43 -36.43 38.96
CA VAL A 677 79.14 -35.32 38.03
C VAL A 677 78.21 -34.29 38.63
N GLU A 678 78.36 -33.04 38.20
CA GLU A 678 77.42 -31.95 38.48
C GLU A 678 76.60 -31.65 37.23
N LEU A 679 75.28 -31.60 37.39
CA LEU A 679 74.32 -31.31 36.33
C LEU A 679 73.96 -29.82 36.38
N THR A 680 74.42 -29.07 35.39
CA THR A 680 74.14 -27.62 35.28
C THR A 680 72.99 -27.39 34.29
N ASP A 681 72.72 -26.12 33.96
CA ASP A 681 71.58 -25.81 33.11
C ASP A 681 71.74 -26.29 31.65
N ASP A 682 72.96 -26.27 31.12
CA ASP A 682 73.25 -26.53 29.70
C ASP A 682 74.26 -27.66 29.45
N LYS A 683 74.85 -28.23 30.52
CA LYS A 683 75.91 -29.24 30.41
C LYS A 683 76.08 -30.11 31.66
N VAL A 684 76.77 -31.23 31.47
CA VAL A 684 77.32 -32.07 32.54
C VAL A 684 78.80 -31.76 32.70
N VAL A 685 79.25 -31.60 33.95
CA VAL A 685 80.67 -31.42 34.28
C VAL A 685 81.10 -32.46 35.30
N SER A 686 82.36 -32.88 35.24
CA SER A 686 82.94 -33.69 36.32
C SER A 686 82.89 -32.89 37.63
N ALA A 687 82.45 -33.54 38.72
CA ALA A 687 82.34 -32.92 40.04
C ALA A 687 83.70 -32.70 40.72
#